data_AF-A0A955KJ64-F1
#
_entry.id   AF-A0A955KJ64-F1
#
_cell.length_a   1.000
_cell.length_b   1.000
_cell.length_c   1.000
_cell.angle_alpha   90.00
_cell.angle_beta   90.00
_cell.angle_gamma   90.00
#
_symmetry.space_group_name_H-M   'P 1'
#
loop_
_entity.id
_entity.type
_entity.pdbx_description
1 polymer ?
#
loop_
_entity_poly.entity_id
_entity_poly.type
_entity_poly.pdbx_seq_one_letter_code
_entity_poly.pdbx_strand_id
1 'polypeptide(L)'
;MTIAKDFASKLAVAFVAVAMVFSAFASTASAQTTEELQQMINDLLAQVAQLQGELGQGGDSMSSDVCPYTWTRDLSSGSTGADVMKLQQFLNSDADTRVSVEGAGSAGMETEYYGPATAAAVSKFQVKYRSEILSPANLVNPTGYFGPSSRAKANGLCVSSPAMDDEDMMDDEDDSDDDSSFELSGEASLDTFEVDDADDTDVEEGDEDVEIAVITVEFSDGDAEISRLDLAFTDSEGADSDAWDVFESFSLWVDGDKVAEEAADDDSDYLGDEDNGIIRFSGLDIIGMEDEDFDIVVAATINNNLDAAELGEWDVDGVSIRFFDADGVATTEDGAPVTDDTATFNIEEIGTGDELVMESSDSNPDARTIALDEDNNTEEIIFAFDLSAEDSDGDVVLDNLISIDVVVATTAASVGDDMDNLVKDFRIEIDGESFDAESYDGTGLTATIDFDIDGDFVIGEGETVTVVLYADFEDMDAVDEGSTIIASIDTDQVDAEGDNSGETITVGGSDRNGKLQTLRTTGLELGSEPTDGTDSTDSTQVVGETTDDNYGTMFLEFEITAFGDDLWVPIEAATEGAADTSSGLTYQILKNGVATTTNFVAVLDWDIEGADEDNGYYELEADETYTVTVSVESLNPEVTGLYSFRVNSIGFNDAEDTAPDSGATPDDAAEYESDAVSIQS
;
A
#
# COMPACT_ATOMS: atom_id res chain seq x y z
N MET A 1 18.92 19.46 29.40
CA MET A 1 18.94 18.58 30.59
C MET A 1 19.41 17.24 30.08
N THR A 2 20.66 16.90 30.37
CA THR A 2 21.43 15.83 29.72
C THR A 2 21.50 14.65 30.69
N ILE A 3 20.94 13.49 30.32
CA ILE A 3 21.06 12.26 31.12
C ILE A 3 21.85 11.25 30.30
N ALA A 4 23.16 11.30 30.49
CA ALA A 4 24.03 10.14 30.43
C ALA A 4 24.23 9.65 31.87
N LYS A 5 24.02 8.35 32.12
CA LYS A 5 24.79 7.46 33.01
C LYS A 5 23.91 6.36 33.63
N ASP A 6 24.07 5.17 33.11
CA ASP A 6 24.33 3.96 33.91
C ASP A 6 25.26 3.12 33.01
N PHE A 7 26.53 2.89 33.30
CA PHE A 7 26.97 1.80 34.16
C PHE A 7 28.51 1.86 34.28
N ALA A 8 29.06 2.72 35.15
CA ALA A 8 30.51 2.74 35.41
C ALA A 8 30.82 3.25 36.83
N SER A 9 30.35 2.52 37.83
CA SER A 9 30.74 2.72 39.22
C SER A 9 31.17 1.39 39.82
N LYS A 10 32.50 1.19 39.88
CA LYS A 10 33.28 0.51 40.94
C LYS A 10 34.54 -0.11 40.33
N LEU A 11 35.66 0.62 40.36
CA LEU A 11 36.87 0.27 41.11
C LEU A 11 38.08 1.15 40.70
N ALA A 12 38.03 2.45 41.00
CA ALA A 12 39.21 3.31 40.98
C ALA A 12 39.21 4.26 42.18
N VAL A 13 39.26 3.71 43.40
CA VAL A 13 39.56 4.48 44.63
C VAL A 13 40.39 3.60 45.56
N ALA A 14 41.69 3.53 45.31
CA ALA A 14 42.70 3.20 46.33
C ALA A 14 44.10 3.70 45.93
N PHE A 15 44.19 4.88 45.32
CA PHE A 15 45.44 5.63 45.19
C PHE A 15 45.11 7.10 45.40
N VAL A 16 45.24 7.56 46.65
CA VAL A 16 45.71 8.89 47.11
C VAL A 16 45.42 8.93 48.60
N ALA A 17 46.33 8.36 49.39
CA ALA A 17 46.39 8.58 50.82
C ALA A 17 47.82 8.44 51.33
N VAL A 18 48.78 9.16 50.74
CA VAL A 18 49.88 9.82 51.47
C VAL A 18 50.37 10.99 50.61
N ALA A 19 49.80 12.16 50.86
CA ALA A 19 50.41 13.41 50.46
C ALA A 19 51.60 13.72 51.39
N MET A 20 52.70 14.18 50.78
CA MET A 20 53.70 15.08 51.35
C MET A 20 54.43 14.67 52.63
N VAL A 21 55.66 14.14 52.51
CA VAL A 21 56.77 14.64 53.35
C VAL A 21 58.13 14.45 52.65
N PHE A 22 58.97 15.50 52.71
CA PHE A 22 60.42 15.57 52.46
C PHE A 22 60.93 15.82 51.02
N SER A 23 61.02 17.11 50.71
CA SER A 23 62.08 17.70 49.89
C SER A 23 63.49 17.45 50.47
N ALA A 24 64.44 17.28 49.55
CA ALA A 24 65.90 17.36 49.68
C ALA A 24 66.65 16.19 50.34
N PHE A 25 67.09 15.20 49.54
CA PHE A 25 68.44 14.60 49.59
C PHE A 25 68.76 13.96 48.22
N ALA A 26 69.85 14.38 47.59
CA ALA A 26 70.46 13.62 46.51
C ALA A 26 71.19 12.40 47.12
N SER A 27 70.84 11.19 46.68
CA SER A 27 71.71 10.02 46.81
C SER A 27 71.27 8.89 45.87
N THR A 28 72.14 8.63 44.88
CA THR A 28 72.46 7.32 44.28
C THR A 28 71.30 6.40 43.85
N ALA A 29 71.17 6.24 42.54
CA ALA A 29 70.65 5.03 41.92
C ALA A 29 71.33 3.80 42.54
N SER A 30 70.57 2.97 43.26
CA SER A 30 70.99 1.60 43.53
C SER A 30 70.83 0.84 42.23
N ALA A 31 71.95 0.50 41.61
CA ALA A 31 72.00 -0.41 40.48
C ALA A 31 71.28 -1.70 40.85
N GLN A 32 70.23 -2.04 40.08
CA GLN A 32 69.63 -3.37 40.11
C GLN A 32 70.76 -4.36 39.84
N THR A 33 71.03 -5.21 40.82
CA THR A 33 72.23 -6.04 40.79
C THR A 33 72.08 -7.09 39.69
N THR A 34 73.20 -7.52 39.10
CA THR A 34 73.19 -8.61 38.10
C THR A 34 72.53 -9.89 38.62
N GLU A 35 72.48 -10.09 39.93
CA GLU A 35 71.78 -11.21 40.57
C GLU A 35 70.25 -11.08 40.51
N GLU A 36 69.69 -9.87 40.66
CA GLU A 36 68.24 -9.63 40.52
C GLU A 36 67.77 -9.76 39.06
N LEU A 37 68.61 -9.35 38.11
CA LEU A 37 68.38 -9.59 36.67
C LEU A 37 68.47 -11.08 36.31
N GLN A 38 69.40 -11.82 36.91
CA GLN A 38 69.51 -13.28 36.70
C GLN A 38 68.32 -14.03 37.31
N GLN A 39 67.78 -13.55 38.44
CA GLN A 39 66.59 -14.09 39.08
C GLN A 39 65.35 -13.90 38.20
N MET A 40 65.16 -12.71 37.63
CA MET A 40 64.06 -12.44 36.68
C MET A 40 64.19 -13.28 35.40
N ILE A 41 65.41 -13.50 34.89
CA ILE A 41 65.63 -14.37 33.72
C ILE A 41 65.27 -15.82 34.04
N ASN A 42 65.57 -16.31 35.25
CA ASN A 42 65.21 -17.67 35.66
C ASN A 42 63.71 -17.83 35.89
N ASP A 43 63.02 -16.83 36.44
CA ASP A 43 61.56 -16.83 36.58
C ASP A 43 60.87 -16.76 35.22
N LEU A 44 61.41 -15.99 34.28
CA LEU A 44 60.89 -15.91 32.91
C LEU A 44 61.12 -17.21 32.13
N LEU A 45 62.26 -17.89 32.32
CA LEU A 45 62.50 -19.23 31.76
C LEU A 45 61.59 -20.29 32.39
N ALA A 46 61.25 -20.17 33.67
CA ALA A 46 60.29 -21.05 34.33
C ALA A 46 58.86 -20.82 33.80
N GLN A 47 58.46 -19.57 33.54
CA GLN A 47 57.20 -19.25 32.87
C GLN A 47 57.17 -19.77 31.42
N VAL A 48 58.25 -19.63 30.67
CA VAL A 48 58.35 -20.18 29.30
C VAL A 48 58.30 -21.70 29.34
N ALA A 49 58.89 -22.38 30.33
CA ALA A 49 58.79 -23.82 30.49
C ALA A 49 57.38 -24.29 30.91
N GLN A 50 56.65 -23.47 31.70
CA GLN A 50 55.26 -23.73 32.05
C GLN A 50 54.34 -23.55 30.84
N LEU A 51 54.54 -22.49 30.06
CA LEU A 51 53.83 -22.24 28.81
C LEU A 51 54.18 -23.26 27.71
N GLN A 52 55.43 -23.72 27.64
CA GLN A 52 55.84 -24.84 26.76
C GLN A 52 55.29 -26.19 27.23
N GLY A 53 54.97 -26.33 28.52
CA GLY A 53 54.24 -27.47 29.07
C GLY A 53 52.74 -27.44 28.73
N GLU A 54 52.13 -26.25 28.68
CA GLU A 54 50.76 -26.03 28.21
C GLU A 54 50.63 -26.14 26.68
N LEU A 55 51.69 -25.85 25.92
CA LEU A 55 51.76 -26.05 24.46
C LEU A 55 52.26 -27.44 24.04
N GLY A 56 52.75 -28.25 24.99
CA GLY A 56 53.31 -29.59 24.76
C GLY A 56 52.44 -30.74 25.24
N GLN A 57 51.21 -30.46 25.69
CA GLN A 57 50.26 -31.48 26.17
C GLN A 57 48.84 -31.17 25.68
N GLY A 58 48.72 -31.08 24.36
CA GLY A 58 47.47 -31.06 23.59
C GLY A 58 47.65 -31.49 22.13
N GLY A 59 48.80 -32.12 21.81
CA GLY A 59 49.06 -32.73 20.51
C GLY A 59 48.70 -34.21 20.54
N ASP A 60 47.42 -34.51 20.36
CA ASP A 60 46.85 -35.64 19.63
C ASP A 60 45.32 -35.60 19.83
N SER A 61 44.55 -35.66 18.74
CA SER A 61 43.08 -35.53 18.62
C SER A 61 42.50 -34.11 18.73
N MET A 62 42.20 -33.50 17.57
CA MET A 62 40.87 -32.95 17.20
C MET A 62 40.96 -32.27 15.81
N SER A 63 41.39 -33.00 14.78
CA SER A 63 40.71 -32.90 13.48
C SER A 63 39.89 -34.19 13.38
N SER A 64 38.76 -34.15 12.67
CA SER A 64 37.79 -35.22 12.46
C SER A 64 36.79 -35.48 13.60
N ASP A 65 35.85 -34.56 13.83
CA ASP A 65 34.41 -34.91 13.96
C ASP A 65 33.62 -33.66 14.39
N VAL A 66 33.46 -32.69 13.48
CA VAL A 66 32.31 -31.77 13.59
C VAL A 66 31.01 -32.55 13.56
N CYS A 67 31.02 -33.69 12.90
CA CYS A 67 29.88 -34.54 12.69
C CYS A 67 29.81 -35.68 13.71
N PRO A 68 28.63 -35.97 14.30
CA PRO A 68 27.35 -35.39 13.95
C PRO A 68 27.08 -34.02 14.60
N TYR A 69 26.77 -33.03 13.77
CA TYR A 69 26.19 -31.74 14.16
C TYR A 69 24.99 -31.47 13.26
N THR A 70 24.00 -30.77 13.80
CA THR A 70 22.82 -30.36 13.04
C THR A 70 22.66 -28.86 13.19
N TRP A 71 22.92 -28.14 12.11
CA TRP A 71 22.55 -26.73 12.03
C TRP A 71 21.02 -26.66 11.95
N THR A 72 20.40 -25.77 12.73
CA THR A 72 18.94 -25.58 12.80
C THR A 72 18.48 -24.18 12.46
N ARG A 73 19.41 -23.26 12.20
CA ARG A 73 19.13 -21.88 11.79
C ARG A 73 19.97 -21.52 10.59
N ASP A 74 19.51 -20.53 9.84
CA ASP A 74 20.28 -19.93 8.76
C ASP A 74 21.41 -19.05 9.31
N LEU A 75 22.48 -18.91 8.53
CA LEU A 75 23.64 -18.08 8.87
C LEU A 75 24.01 -17.19 7.68
N SER A 76 24.22 -15.91 7.96
CA SER A 76 24.63 -14.89 6.98
C SER A 76 25.74 -14.00 7.56
N SER A 77 26.33 -13.14 6.73
CA SER A 77 27.30 -12.12 7.14
C SER A 77 26.85 -11.37 8.40
N GLY A 78 27.75 -11.25 9.37
CA GLY A 78 27.46 -10.63 10.68
C GLY A 78 26.88 -11.57 11.72
N SER A 79 26.44 -12.78 11.35
CA SER A 79 26.01 -13.82 12.30
C SER A 79 27.13 -14.14 13.29
N THR A 80 26.75 -14.37 14.55
CA THR A 80 27.68 -14.81 15.59
C THR A 80 27.24 -16.07 16.32
N GLY A 81 28.18 -16.71 17.03
CA GLY A 81 27.94 -17.80 17.97
C GLY A 81 28.41 -19.17 17.52
N ALA A 82 28.03 -20.19 18.29
CA ALA A 82 28.56 -21.55 18.16
C ALA A 82 28.25 -22.22 16.81
N ASP A 83 27.09 -21.94 16.20
CA ASP A 83 26.74 -22.49 14.86
C ASP A 83 27.71 -22.01 13.77
N VAL A 84 28.18 -20.77 13.87
CA VAL A 84 29.17 -20.20 12.93
C VAL A 84 30.51 -20.89 13.10
N MET A 85 30.97 -21.04 14.35
CA MET A 85 32.20 -21.79 14.63
C MET A 85 32.09 -23.23 14.12
N LYS A 86 30.93 -23.87 14.27
CA LYS A 86 30.67 -25.23 13.77
C LYS A 86 30.65 -25.29 12.25
N LEU A 87 30.03 -24.31 11.59
CA LEU A 87 30.06 -24.16 10.14
C LEU A 87 31.51 -23.99 9.65
N GLN A 88 32.30 -23.12 10.27
CA GLN A 88 33.71 -22.93 9.89
C GLN A 88 34.51 -24.23 10.06
N GLN A 89 34.31 -24.97 11.16
CA GLN A 89 34.97 -26.26 11.35
C GLN A 89 34.55 -27.29 10.28
N PHE A 90 33.27 -27.29 9.88
CA PHE A 90 32.76 -28.17 8.82
C PHE A 90 33.37 -27.81 7.46
N LEU A 91 33.34 -26.54 7.10
CA LEU A 91 33.92 -26.02 5.86
C LEU A 91 35.44 -26.24 5.81
N ASN A 92 36.15 -26.11 6.92
CA ASN A 92 37.59 -26.42 7.05
C ASN A 92 37.91 -27.92 7.01
N SER A 93 36.91 -28.80 7.13
CA SER A 93 37.13 -30.25 7.05
C SER A 93 37.35 -30.74 5.61
N ASP A 94 36.98 -29.91 4.65
CA ASP A 94 37.16 -30.12 3.22
C ASP A 94 38.10 -29.03 2.67
N ALA A 95 39.09 -29.41 1.85
CA ALA A 95 40.06 -28.46 1.32
C ALA A 95 39.41 -27.42 0.40
N ASP A 96 38.40 -27.83 -0.38
CA ASP A 96 37.76 -27.00 -1.40
C ASP A 96 36.90 -25.90 -0.78
N THR A 97 36.31 -26.18 0.38
CA THR A 97 35.43 -25.25 1.08
C THR A 97 36.13 -24.55 2.26
N ARG A 98 37.45 -24.70 2.39
CA ARG A 98 38.21 -24.19 3.54
C ARG A 98 38.08 -22.66 3.70
N VAL A 99 37.81 -22.23 4.93
CA VAL A 99 37.56 -20.82 5.29
C VAL A 99 38.83 -19.98 5.21
N SER A 100 39.94 -20.49 5.74
CA SER A 100 41.25 -19.84 5.62
C SER A 100 42.39 -20.85 5.74
N VAL A 101 43.52 -20.56 5.09
CA VAL A 101 44.75 -21.35 5.22
C VAL A 101 45.49 -21.01 6.52
N GLU A 102 45.48 -19.75 6.95
CA GLU A 102 46.12 -19.29 8.19
C GLU A 102 45.31 -18.18 8.87
N GLY A 103 45.46 -18.01 10.19
CA GLY A 103 44.84 -16.92 10.94
C GLY A 103 43.41 -17.20 11.39
N ALA A 104 42.62 -16.14 11.60
CA ALA A 104 41.25 -16.28 12.10
C ALA A 104 40.37 -17.03 11.07
N GLY A 105 39.66 -18.06 11.52
CA GLY A 105 38.83 -18.90 10.66
C GLY A 105 39.56 -20.10 10.04
N SER A 106 40.90 -20.20 10.15
CA SER A 106 41.61 -21.40 9.67
C SER A 106 41.36 -22.60 10.57
N ALA A 107 41.70 -23.81 10.10
CA ALA A 107 41.55 -25.03 10.89
C ALA A 107 42.24 -24.92 12.27
N GLY A 108 41.48 -25.14 13.35
CA GLY A 108 41.95 -25.00 14.74
C GLY A 108 42.03 -23.55 15.26
N MET A 109 41.64 -22.57 14.45
CA MET A 109 41.56 -21.15 14.75
C MET A 109 40.19 -20.57 14.35
N GLU A 110 39.15 -21.40 14.34
CA GLU A 110 37.79 -20.98 14.02
C GLU A 110 37.26 -19.95 15.03
N THR A 111 36.35 -19.12 14.56
CA THR A 111 35.76 -18.00 15.28
C THR A 111 34.26 -18.16 15.38
N GLU A 112 33.65 -17.39 16.26
CA GLU A 112 32.19 -17.29 16.37
C GLU A 112 31.62 -16.16 15.50
N TYR A 113 32.30 -15.74 14.42
CA TYR A 113 31.87 -14.62 13.57
C TYR A 113 31.84 -14.99 12.09
N TYR A 114 30.70 -14.74 11.45
CA TYR A 114 30.49 -15.01 10.03
C TYR A 114 30.95 -13.79 9.25
N GLY A 115 32.23 -13.80 8.88
CA GLY A 115 32.85 -12.74 8.09
C GLY A 115 32.95 -13.08 6.60
N PRO A 116 33.56 -12.19 5.79
CA PRO A 116 33.71 -12.39 4.35
C PRO A 116 34.38 -13.71 3.97
N ALA A 117 35.36 -14.17 4.75
CA ALA A 117 36.01 -15.47 4.51
C ALA A 117 35.07 -16.68 4.72
N THR A 118 34.12 -16.57 5.64
CA THR A 118 33.09 -17.62 5.84
C THR A 118 32.03 -17.56 4.75
N ALA A 119 31.62 -16.36 4.33
CA ALA A 119 30.72 -16.19 3.20
C ALA A 119 31.33 -16.82 1.93
N ALA A 120 32.58 -16.48 1.60
CA ALA A 120 33.29 -17.06 0.46
C ALA A 120 33.41 -18.60 0.55
N ALA A 121 33.66 -19.14 1.74
CA ALA A 121 33.71 -20.58 1.96
C ALA A 121 32.33 -21.24 1.79
N VAL A 122 31.26 -20.58 2.21
CA VAL A 122 29.89 -21.03 1.95
C VAL A 122 29.56 -20.94 0.47
N SER A 123 29.97 -19.89 -0.24
CA SER A 123 29.81 -19.81 -1.70
C SER A 123 30.49 -20.99 -2.38
N LYS A 124 31.74 -21.32 -2.02
CA LYS A 124 32.41 -22.52 -2.51
C LYS A 124 31.65 -23.81 -2.20
N PHE A 125 31.05 -23.91 -1.01
CA PHE A 125 30.22 -25.06 -0.64
C PHE A 125 28.91 -25.14 -1.44
N GLN A 126 28.24 -24.01 -1.67
CA GLN A 126 27.03 -23.92 -2.49
C GLN A 126 27.32 -24.36 -3.92
N VAL A 127 28.41 -23.85 -4.50
CA VAL A 127 28.89 -24.23 -5.83
C VAL A 127 29.28 -25.72 -5.87
N LYS A 128 30.04 -26.22 -4.89
CA LYS A 128 30.46 -27.63 -4.83
C LYS A 128 29.28 -28.61 -4.82
N TYR A 129 28.13 -28.20 -4.30
CA TYR A 129 26.91 -29.01 -4.25
C TYR A 129 25.75 -28.32 -4.98
N ARG A 130 26.05 -27.68 -6.12
CA ARG A 130 25.12 -26.86 -6.90
C ARG A 130 23.79 -27.56 -7.16
N SER A 131 23.82 -28.79 -7.70
CA SER A 131 22.62 -29.55 -8.05
C SER A 131 21.67 -29.84 -6.88
N GLU A 132 22.15 -29.71 -5.63
CA GLU A 132 21.33 -29.91 -4.44
C GLU A 132 21.11 -28.63 -3.63
N ILE A 133 21.78 -27.53 -3.97
CA ILE A 133 21.72 -26.27 -3.23
C ILE A 133 21.17 -25.13 -4.09
N LEU A 134 21.76 -24.90 -5.26
CA LEU A 134 21.47 -23.75 -6.13
C LEU A 134 20.40 -24.10 -7.18
N SER A 135 20.55 -25.18 -7.95
CA SER A 135 19.56 -25.55 -8.98
C SER A 135 18.14 -25.77 -8.42
N PRO A 136 17.92 -26.43 -7.26
CA PRO A 136 16.57 -26.53 -6.69
C PRO A 136 16.00 -25.18 -6.18
N ALA A 137 16.86 -24.18 -6.02
CA ALA A 137 16.49 -22.82 -5.64
C ALA A 137 16.43 -21.87 -6.86
N ASN A 138 16.66 -22.38 -8.08
CA ASN A 138 16.76 -21.60 -9.31
C ASN A 138 17.78 -20.45 -9.21
N LEU A 139 18.93 -20.74 -8.57
CA LEU A 139 20.01 -19.77 -8.37
C LEU A 139 21.19 -20.08 -9.29
N VAL A 140 21.66 -19.07 -10.01
CA VAL A 140 22.85 -19.11 -10.85
C VAL A 140 24.11 -18.88 -10.03
N ASN A 141 24.10 -17.88 -9.15
CA ASN A 141 25.26 -17.44 -8.40
C ASN A 141 25.20 -17.90 -6.93
N PRO A 142 26.36 -18.19 -6.32
CA PRO A 142 26.40 -18.57 -4.92
C PRO A 142 26.27 -17.36 -3.99
N THR A 143 25.13 -17.25 -3.32
CA THR A 143 24.78 -16.15 -2.40
C THR A 143 25.70 -16.01 -1.17
N GLY A 144 26.50 -17.03 -0.83
CA GLY A 144 27.27 -17.07 0.42
C GLY A 144 26.41 -17.11 1.68
N TYR A 145 25.09 -17.30 1.53
CA TYR A 145 24.11 -17.47 2.60
C TYR A 145 23.93 -18.95 2.95
N PHE A 146 24.19 -19.30 4.20
CA PHE A 146 23.97 -20.67 4.67
C PHE A 146 22.49 -20.90 5.03
N GLY A 147 21.66 -20.88 3.98
CA GLY A 147 20.20 -21.01 4.03
C GLY A 147 19.70 -22.46 4.14
N PRO A 148 18.38 -22.70 3.90
CA PRO A 148 17.77 -24.01 4.05
C PRO A 148 18.40 -25.15 3.22
N SER A 149 18.71 -24.93 1.94
CA SER A 149 19.31 -25.95 1.06
C SER A 149 20.75 -26.25 1.45
N SER A 150 21.57 -25.21 1.72
CA SER A 150 22.94 -25.36 2.24
C SER A 150 22.96 -26.12 3.57
N ARG A 151 22.06 -25.76 4.49
CA ARG A 151 21.90 -26.44 5.77
C ARG A 151 21.45 -27.89 5.59
N ALA A 152 20.51 -28.15 4.70
CA ALA A 152 20.04 -29.51 4.42
C ALA A 152 21.18 -30.38 3.89
N LYS A 153 21.96 -29.87 2.94
CA LYS A 153 23.13 -30.57 2.40
C LYS A 153 24.19 -30.80 3.47
N ALA A 154 24.58 -29.76 4.20
CA ALA A 154 25.58 -29.86 5.28
C ALA A 154 25.13 -30.83 6.37
N ASN A 155 23.87 -30.77 6.81
CA ASN A 155 23.30 -31.72 7.76
C ASN A 155 23.33 -33.15 7.21
N GLY A 156 23.00 -33.36 5.93
CA GLY A 156 23.04 -34.66 5.26
C GLY A 156 24.45 -35.27 5.23
N LEU A 157 25.44 -34.47 4.86
CA LEU A 157 26.86 -34.85 4.90
C LEU A 157 27.34 -35.12 6.32
N CYS A 158 26.78 -34.39 7.29
CA CYS A 158 27.17 -34.45 8.69
C CYS A 158 26.45 -35.53 9.51
N VAL A 159 25.66 -36.42 8.88
CA VAL A 159 25.00 -37.56 9.55
C VAL A 159 25.31 -38.94 8.92
N SER A 160 26.04 -39.00 7.80
CA SER A 160 26.33 -40.26 7.10
C SER A 160 27.75 -40.80 7.39
N SER A 161 27.85 -41.78 8.29
CA SER A 161 28.94 -42.77 8.28
C SER A 161 28.39 -44.07 7.67
N PRO A 162 28.82 -44.50 6.47
CA PRO A 162 28.41 -45.78 5.91
C PRO A 162 29.25 -46.90 6.52
N ALA A 163 28.58 -47.91 7.08
CA ALA A 163 29.19 -49.18 7.39
C ALA A 163 29.67 -49.84 6.09
N MET A 164 30.98 -50.05 5.98
CA MET A 164 31.63 -50.78 4.91
C MET A 164 31.08 -52.22 4.79
N ASP A 165 30.79 -52.64 3.55
CA ASP A 165 31.05 -54.02 3.15
C ASP A 165 32.23 -53.98 2.17
N ASP A 166 33.29 -54.66 2.61
CA ASP A 166 34.61 -54.87 2.00
C ASP A 166 34.47 -55.70 0.71
N GLU A 167 35.26 -55.40 -0.32
CA GLU A 167 36.28 -56.31 -0.88
C GLU A 167 36.92 -55.73 -2.15
N ASP A 168 38.25 -55.67 -2.11
CA ASP A 168 39.21 -55.70 -3.22
C ASP A 168 39.29 -54.48 -4.16
N MET A 169 40.38 -53.71 -4.03
CA MET A 169 41.54 -53.75 -4.97
C MET A 169 42.67 -52.85 -4.43
N MET A 170 43.90 -53.36 -4.52
CA MET A 170 45.17 -52.70 -4.18
C MET A 170 45.76 -51.95 -5.38
N ASP A 171 46.74 -51.07 -5.08
CA ASP A 171 47.71 -50.36 -5.95
C ASP A 171 47.10 -49.23 -6.80
N ASP A 172 47.65 -48.02 -6.91
CA ASP A 172 49.05 -47.62 -7.01
C ASP A 172 49.30 -46.21 -6.43
N GLU A 173 50.57 -45.96 -6.12
CA GLU A 173 51.17 -44.63 -5.88
C GLU A 173 51.25 -43.84 -7.21
N ASP A 174 50.62 -42.66 -7.29
CA ASP A 174 51.19 -41.39 -7.76
C ASP A 174 50.10 -40.31 -7.82
N ASP A 175 50.56 -39.07 -7.88
CA ASP A 175 49.88 -37.86 -8.37
C ASP A 175 49.37 -36.80 -7.38
N SER A 176 50.18 -35.73 -7.40
CA SER A 176 49.86 -34.30 -7.45
C SER A 176 49.03 -33.65 -6.35
N ASP A 177 49.65 -32.64 -5.77
CA ASP A 177 48.99 -31.50 -5.13
C ASP A 177 47.86 -31.00 -6.03
N ASP A 178 46.62 -31.25 -5.63
CA ASP A 178 45.41 -30.74 -6.28
C ASP A 178 44.90 -29.58 -5.43
N ASP A 179 45.10 -28.37 -5.96
CA ASP A 179 44.64 -27.11 -5.40
C ASP A 179 43.33 -26.78 -6.14
N SER A 180 42.29 -27.57 -5.91
CA SER A 180 40.96 -27.43 -6.54
C SER A 180 40.23 -26.22 -5.97
N SER A 181 40.58 -25.04 -6.51
CA SER A 181 39.62 -23.98 -6.76
C SER A 181 38.48 -24.54 -7.62
N PHE A 182 37.27 -23.98 -7.55
CA PHE A 182 36.19 -24.35 -8.47
C PHE A 182 36.71 -24.41 -9.91
N GLU A 183 36.62 -25.60 -10.52
CA GLU A 183 36.96 -25.83 -11.92
C GLU A 183 35.63 -26.00 -12.64
N LEU A 184 35.35 -25.12 -13.60
CA LEU A 184 34.30 -25.35 -14.60
C LEU A 184 34.54 -26.73 -15.23
N SER A 185 33.50 -27.37 -15.76
CA SER A 185 33.64 -28.69 -16.40
C SER A 185 33.28 -28.64 -17.88
N GLY A 186 33.94 -29.44 -18.72
CA GLY A 186 33.61 -29.55 -20.15
C GLY A 186 34.16 -28.41 -21.05
N GLU A 187 33.92 -28.55 -22.35
CA GLU A 187 34.29 -27.59 -23.40
C GLU A 187 33.03 -26.78 -23.76
N ALA A 188 32.65 -25.83 -22.92
CA ALA A 188 31.39 -25.11 -23.02
C ALA A 188 31.18 -24.45 -24.40
N SER A 189 29.96 -24.57 -24.90
CA SER A 189 29.47 -23.95 -26.13
C SER A 189 28.14 -23.25 -25.83
N LEU A 190 27.96 -22.02 -26.32
CA LEU A 190 26.69 -21.30 -26.16
C LEU A 190 25.61 -22.00 -27.00
N ASP A 191 24.52 -22.41 -26.37
CA ASP A 191 23.36 -23.03 -27.05
C ASP A 191 22.22 -22.03 -27.25
N THR A 192 21.84 -21.33 -26.18
CA THR A 192 20.76 -20.34 -26.16
C THR A 192 21.27 -18.97 -25.70
N PHE A 193 20.81 -17.92 -26.37
CA PHE A 193 21.04 -16.52 -25.99
C PHE A 193 19.84 -15.71 -26.50
N GLU A 194 18.71 -15.73 -25.82
CA GLU A 194 17.49 -15.02 -26.26
C GLU A 194 17.37 -13.70 -25.50
N VAL A 195 16.91 -12.64 -26.17
CA VAL A 195 16.63 -11.33 -25.56
C VAL A 195 15.14 -11.10 -25.69
N ASP A 196 14.44 -11.16 -24.56
CA ASP A 196 13.00 -11.06 -24.44
C ASP A 196 12.61 -9.74 -23.77
N ASP A 197 11.41 -9.25 -24.10
CA ASP A 197 10.78 -8.11 -23.44
C ASP A 197 10.68 -8.33 -21.93
N ALA A 198 10.77 -7.25 -21.17
CA ALA A 198 10.41 -7.24 -19.75
C ALA A 198 8.92 -7.59 -19.55
N ASP A 199 8.55 -7.97 -18.32
CA ASP A 199 7.14 -8.24 -17.97
C ASP A 199 6.25 -6.99 -18.15
N ASP A 200 6.82 -5.80 -17.91
CA ASP A 200 6.25 -4.50 -18.23
C ASP A 200 7.11 -3.81 -19.30
N THR A 201 6.47 -3.31 -20.35
CA THR A 201 7.16 -2.68 -21.48
C THR A 201 7.02 -1.17 -21.49
N ASP A 202 6.17 -0.61 -20.63
CA ASP A 202 6.01 0.83 -20.49
C ASP A 202 6.77 1.27 -19.22
N VAL A 203 7.71 2.19 -19.39
CA VAL A 203 8.54 2.74 -18.30
C VAL A 203 8.47 4.27 -18.35
N GLU A 204 8.76 4.92 -17.24
CA GLU A 204 8.63 6.37 -17.13
C GLU A 204 9.99 7.06 -17.08
N GLU A 205 10.05 8.32 -17.52
CA GLU A 205 11.22 9.14 -17.25
C GLU A 205 11.47 9.24 -15.73
N GLY A 206 12.73 9.15 -15.31
CA GLY A 206 13.11 9.16 -13.90
C GLY A 206 13.06 7.81 -13.18
N ASP A 207 12.58 6.75 -13.83
CA ASP A 207 12.64 5.39 -13.25
C ASP A 207 14.08 4.96 -12.93
N GLU A 208 14.28 4.35 -11.76
CA GLU A 208 15.58 3.87 -11.27
C GLU A 208 15.64 2.33 -11.25
N ASP A 209 16.67 1.75 -11.89
CA ASP A 209 16.87 0.29 -12.00
C ASP A 209 15.61 -0.47 -12.49
N VAL A 210 14.80 0.16 -13.35
CA VAL A 210 13.60 -0.47 -13.95
C VAL A 210 14.01 -1.55 -14.95
N GLU A 211 13.34 -2.70 -14.91
CA GLU A 211 13.58 -3.83 -15.80
C GLU A 211 13.12 -3.49 -17.23
N ILE A 212 14.01 -3.62 -18.21
CA ILE A 212 13.74 -3.25 -19.61
C ILE A 212 13.92 -4.42 -20.59
N ALA A 213 14.61 -5.48 -20.19
CA ALA A 213 14.73 -6.72 -20.97
C ALA A 213 15.20 -7.90 -20.11
N VAL A 214 14.93 -9.12 -20.57
CA VAL A 214 15.40 -10.37 -19.97
C VAL A 214 16.25 -11.14 -20.97
N ILE A 215 17.46 -11.55 -20.58
CA ILE A 215 18.35 -12.35 -21.43
C ILE A 215 18.39 -13.79 -20.91
N THR A 216 17.90 -14.73 -21.71
CA THR A 216 17.94 -16.17 -21.41
C THR A 216 19.21 -16.79 -22.00
N VAL A 217 20.03 -17.44 -21.16
CA VAL A 217 21.30 -18.05 -21.58
C VAL A 217 21.36 -19.54 -21.23
N GLU A 218 21.81 -20.36 -22.17
CA GLU A 218 22.08 -21.79 -21.98
C GLU A 218 23.45 -22.17 -22.57
N PHE A 219 24.21 -23.00 -21.85
CA PHE A 219 25.44 -23.61 -22.35
C PHE A 219 25.27 -25.12 -22.53
N SER A 220 25.91 -25.65 -23.57
CA SER A 220 26.02 -27.09 -23.86
C SER A 220 27.49 -27.52 -23.87
N ASP A 221 27.74 -28.83 -23.76
CA ASP A 221 29.08 -29.44 -23.78
C ASP A 221 30.04 -29.02 -22.63
N GLY A 222 29.59 -28.17 -21.70
CA GLY A 222 30.29 -27.78 -20.48
C GLY A 222 29.75 -26.53 -19.79
N ASP A 223 30.23 -26.29 -18.57
CA ASP A 223 29.96 -25.09 -17.76
C ASP A 223 30.80 -23.91 -18.26
N ALA A 224 30.24 -22.71 -18.17
CA ALA A 224 30.85 -21.49 -18.66
C ALA A 224 30.86 -20.38 -17.60
N GLU A 225 31.96 -19.63 -17.52
CA GLU A 225 32.04 -18.37 -16.79
C GLU A 225 31.92 -17.20 -17.76
N ILE A 226 30.79 -16.49 -17.74
CA ILE A 226 30.58 -15.27 -18.51
C ILE A 226 31.40 -14.14 -17.88
N SER A 227 32.29 -13.58 -18.68
CA SER A 227 33.19 -12.51 -18.25
C SER A 227 32.79 -11.14 -18.77
N ARG A 228 32.00 -11.10 -19.84
CA ARG A 228 31.64 -9.87 -20.54
C ARG A 228 30.39 -10.05 -21.39
N LEU A 229 29.55 -9.04 -21.38
CA LEU A 229 28.36 -8.91 -22.21
C LEU A 229 28.36 -7.51 -22.83
N ASP A 230 28.14 -7.44 -24.14
CA ASP A 230 27.94 -6.19 -24.86
C ASP A 230 26.47 -6.15 -25.31
N LEU A 231 25.73 -5.10 -24.95
CA LEU A 231 24.32 -4.86 -25.30
C LEU A 231 24.20 -3.55 -26.06
N ALA A 232 23.26 -3.45 -27.00
CA ALA A 232 22.94 -2.21 -27.71
C ALA A 232 21.57 -1.71 -27.28
N PHE A 233 21.47 -0.41 -27.05
CA PHE A 233 20.25 0.30 -26.67
C PHE A 233 19.98 1.37 -27.73
N THR A 234 18.98 1.15 -28.57
CA THR A 234 18.75 2.02 -29.74
C THR A 234 17.31 2.45 -29.84
N ASP A 235 17.07 3.72 -30.17
CA ASP A 235 15.75 4.22 -30.53
C ASP A 235 15.18 3.44 -31.73
N SER A 236 14.02 2.82 -31.53
CA SER A 236 13.38 1.91 -32.50
C SER A 236 12.83 2.64 -33.72
N GLU A 237 12.46 3.92 -33.60
CA GLU A 237 12.00 4.75 -34.70
C GLU A 237 13.16 5.40 -35.49
N GLY A 238 14.37 5.34 -34.94
CA GLY A 238 15.56 5.96 -35.48
C GLY A 238 15.47 7.49 -35.48
N ALA A 239 14.85 8.06 -34.45
CA ALA A 239 14.91 9.49 -34.22
C ALA A 239 16.35 9.92 -33.87
N ASP A 240 16.65 11.22 -33.96
CA ASP A 240 17.99 11.77 -33.66
C ASP A 240 18.24 11.81 -32.12
N SER A 241 17.63 10.90 -31.34
CA SER A 241 17.69 10.85 -29.88
C SER A 241 18.85 9.97 -29.46
N ASP A 242 19.83 10.60 -28.84
CA ASP A 242 21.04 9.92 -28.44
C ASP A 242 20.82 9.21 -27.10
N ALA A 243 21.24 7.95 -26.95
CA ALA A 243 21.02 7.17 -25.73
C ALA A 243 21.57 7.84 -24.45
N TRP A 244 22.63 8.65 -24.57
CA TRP A 244 23.20 9.39 -23.44
C TRP A 244 22.40 10.61 -22.99
N ASP A 245 21.45 11.08 -23.80
CA ASP A 245 20.49 12.10 -23.38
C ASP A 245 19.32 11.46 -22.61
N VAL A 246 19.13 10.14 -22.71
CA VAL A 246 17.99 9.41 -22.13
C VAL A 246 18.34 8.63 -20.86
N PHE A 247 19.45 7.90 -20.85
CA PHE A 247 19.78 6.97 -19.75
C PHE A 247 20.90 7.50 -18.86
N GLU A 248 20.76 7.35 -17.54
CA GLU A 248 21.85 7.62 -16.59
C GLU A 248 22.79 6.42 -16.46
N SER A 249 22.24 5.21 -16.39
CA SER A 249 23.01 3.98 -16.28
C SER A 249 22.21 2.75 -16.72
N PHE A 250 22.92 1.68 -17.05
CA PHE A 250 22.34 0.36 -17.22
C PHE A 250 22.94 -0.60 -16.20
N SER A 251 22.12 -1.52 -15.69
CA SER A 251 22.54 -2.53 -14.72
C SER A 251 22.12 -3.94 -15.15
N LEU A 252 22.87 -4.94 -14.70
CA LEU A 252 22.56 -6.35 -14.91
C LEU A 252 22.27 -7.00 -13.56
N TRP A 253 21.22 -7.81 -13.51
CA TRP A 253 20.78 -8.52 -12.32
C TRP A 253 20.65 -10.00 -12.60
N VAL A 254 21.11 -10.82 -11.65
CA VAL A 254 20.99 -12.28 -11.71
C VAL A 254 20.56 -12.75 -10.33
N ASP A 255 19.53 -13.58 -10.27
CA ASP A 255 18.94 -14.08 -9.01
C ASP A 255 18.45 -12.96 -8.05
N GLY A 256 18.12 -11.78 -8.58
CA GLY A 256 17.73 -10.59 -7.81
C GLY A 256 18.89 -9.83 -7.16
N ASP A 257 20.15 -10.20 -7.45
CA ASP A 257 21.34 -9.45 -7.04
C ASP A 257 21.94 -8.68 -8.24
N LYS A 258 22.23 -7.39 -8.07
CA LYS A 258 22.94 -6.56 -9.07
C LYS A 258 24.36 -7.09 -9.27
N VAL A 259 24.66 -7.59 -10.47
CA VAL A 259 25.97 -8.16 -10.83
C VAL A 259 26.88 -7.17 -11.54
N ALA A 260 26.32 -6.18 -12.24
CA ALA A 260 27.07 -5.12 -12.90
C ALA A 260 26.23 -3.86 -13.08
N GLU A 261 26.91 -2.74 -13.29
CA GLU A 261 26.32 -1.42 -13.55
C GLU A 261 27.34 -0.60 -14.34
N GLU A 262 26.91 0.03 -15.41
CA GLU A 262 27.73 0.89 -16.27
C GLU A 262 27.00 2.21 -16.48
N ALA A 263 27.75 3.31 -16.43
CA ALA A 263 27.22 4.63 -16.73
C ALA A 263 26.78 4.71 -18.19
N ALA A 264 25.75 5.51 -18.44
CA ALA A 264 25.14 5.69 -19.74
C ALA A 264 24.90 7.17 -20.07
N ASP A 265 25.37 8.10 -19.23
CA ASP A 265 25.07 9.54 -19.24
C ASP A 265 26.01 10.39 -20.10
N ASP A 266 26.99 9.78 -20.78
CA ASP A 266 27.97 10.47 -21.62
C ASP A 266 28.30 9.68 -22.89
N ASP A 267 28.53 10.38 -24.01
CA ASP A 267 28.88 9.79 -25.31
C ASP A 267 30.08 8.83 -25.23
N SER A 268 30.99 9.06 -24.28
CA SER A 268 32.22 8.29 -24.12
C SER A 268 32.04 6.94 -23.41
N ASP A 269 30.87 6.68 -22.82
CA ASP A 269 30.54 5.39 -22.20
C ASP A 269 30.13 4.33 -23.23
N TYR A 270 29.69 4.77 -24.42
CA TYR A 270 29.27 3.91 -25.51
C TYR A 270 30.44 3.45 -26.40
N LEU A 271 30.37 2.20 -26.86
CA LEU A 271 31.40 1.59 -27.67
C LEU A 271 31.19 1.80 -29.16
N GLY A 272 32.23 2.32 -29.83
CA GLY A 272 32.34 2.27 -31.28
C GLY A 272 31.82 3.54 -31.95
N ASP A 273 30.78 3.39 -32.77
CA ASP A 273 29.95 4.54 -33.21
C ASP A 273 28.92 4.72 -32.09
N GLU A 274 28.97 5.86 -31.40
CA GLU A 274 28.07 6.18 -30.28
C GLU A 274 26.58 6.00 -30.66
N ASP A 275 26.22 6.29 -31.92
CA ASP A 275 24.89 6.08 -32.51
C ASP A 275 24.38 4.61 -32.48
N ASN A 276 25.23 3.62 -32.18
CA ASN A 276 24.77 2.22 -32.05
C ASN A 276 24.37 1.85 -30.61
N GLY A 277 24.52 2.75 -29.64
CA GLY A 277 24.05 2.51 -28.27
C GLY A 277 24.71 1.35 -27.52
N ILE A 278 25.94 0.96 -27.90
CA ILE A 278 26.56 -0.26 -27.36
C ILE A 278 27.22 0.00 -26.00
N ILE A 279 26.72 -0.63 -24.94
CA ILE A 279 27.33 -0.66 -23.61
C ILE A 279 28.02 -2.01 -23.38
N ARG A 280 29.14 -1.99 -22.66
CA ARG A 280 29.89 -3.20 -22.29
C ARG A 280 29.97 -3.37 -20.79
N PHE A 281 29.41 -4.48 -20.33
CA PHE A 281 29.60 -4.98 -18.99
C PHE A 281 30.81 -5.92 -18.96
N SER A 282 31.72 -5.73 -18.00
CA SER A 282 32.95 -6.54 -17.87
C SER A 282 33.18 -6.99 -16.43
N GLY A 283 33.83 -8.15 -16.27
CA GLY A 283 34.11 -8.70 -14.93
C GLY A 283 32.85 -9.23 -14.26
N LEU A 284 31.96 -9.81 -15.06
CA LEU A 284 30.67 -10.33 -14.62
C LEU A 284 30.79 -11.54 -13.70
N ASP A 285 31.78 -12.41 -13.97
CA ASP A 285 32.04 -13.64 -13.22
C ASP A 285 30.78 -14.51 -12.99
N ILE A 286 29.81 -14.47 -13.92
CA ILE A 286 28.53 -15.23 -13.86
C ILE A 286 28.78 -16.67 -14.33
N ILE A 287 28.25 -17.66 -13.61
CA ILE A 287 28.48 -19.09 -13.91
C ILE A 287 27.22 -19.73 -14.49
N GLY A 288 27.25 -20.04 -15.77
CA GLY A 288 26.25 -20.88 -16.45
C GLY A 288 26.66 -22.36 -16.44
N MET A 289 25.71 -23.26 -16.18
CA MET A 289 25.97 -24.70 -16.19
C MET A 289 25.59 -25.32 -17.52
N GLU A 290 26.21 -26.47 -17.82
CA GLU A 290 25.77 -27.32 -18.93
C GLU A 290 24.30 -27.73 -18.76
N ASP A 291 23.50 -27.57 -19.83
CA ASP A 291 22.10 -27.96 -19.96
C ASP A 291 21.14 -27.32 -18.91
N GLU A 292 21.46 -26.11 -18.42
CA GLU A 292 20.62 -25.33 -17.49
C GLU A 292 20.46 -23.89 -18.00
N ASP A 293 19.21 -23.51 -18.33
CA ASP A 293 18.84 -22.14 -18.68
C ASP A 293 18.88 -21.24 -17.44
N PHE A 294 19.25 -19.98 -17.65
CA PHE A 294 19.09 -18.94 -16.65
C PHE A 294 18.93 -17.55 -17.25
N ASP A 295 18.38 -16.66 -16.42
CA ASP A 295 17.98 -15.31 -16.84
C ASP A 295 18.96 -14.27 -16.30
N ILE A 296 19.30 -13.30 -17.15
CA ILE A 296 19.99 -12.07 -16.78
C ILE A 296 19.01 -10.93 -17.07
N VAL A 297 18.55 -10.27 -16.01
CA VAL A 297 17.69 -9.10 -16.13
C VAL A 297 18.54 -7.88 -16.47
N VAL A 298 18.13 -7.15 -17.50
CA VAL A 298 18.70 -5.86 -17.91
C VAL A 298 17.81 -4.77 -17.38
N ALA A 299 18.39 -3.83 -16.64
CA ALA A 299 17.67 -2.71 -16.07
C ALA A 299 18.31 -1.37 -16.47
N ALA A 300 17.51 -0.32 -16.47
CA ALA A 300 17.93 1.05 -16.78
C ALA A 300 17.59 2.01 -15.65
N THR A 301 18.39 3.07 -15.53
CA THR A 301 18.01 4.30 -14.83
C THR A 301 17.82 5.39 -15.87
N ILE A 302 16.64 5.99 -15.91
CA ILE A 302 16.21 6.92 -16.96
C ILE A 302 16.29 8.35 -16.42
N ASN A 303 16.75 9.31 -17.22
CA ASN A 303 16.75 10.72 -16.85
C ASN A 303 15.32 11.20 -16.56
N ASN A 304 15.15 12.11 -15.60
CA ASN A 304 13.84 12.63 -15.17
C ASN A 304 13.45 13.97 -15.81
N ASN A 305 14.04 14.29 -16.96
CA ASN A 305 13.88 15.59 -17.60
C ASN A 305 13.93 15.49 -19.12
N LEU A 306 13.38 14.41 -19.66
CA LEU A 306 13.38 14.11 -21.08
C LEU A 306 12.50 15.13 -21.82
N ASP A 307 13.02 15.65 -22.93
CA ASP A 307 12.20 16.40 -23.87
C ASP A 307 11.32 15.43 -24.67
N ALA A 308 10.16 15.88 -25.18
CA ALA A 308 9.23 15.03 -25.96
C ALA A 308 9.80 14.38 -27.24
N ALA A 309 11.05 14.66 -27.62
CA ALA A 309 11.74 13.96 -28.71
C ALA A 309 12.53 12.74 -28.23
N GLU A 310 12.85 12.67 -26.94
CA GLU A 310 13.65 11.65 -26.26
C GLU A 310 12.78 10.51 -25.69
N LEU A 311 11.47 10.73 -25.61
CA LEU A 311 10.45 9.73 -25.30
C LEU A 311 10.15 8.80 -26.48
N GLY A 312 9.61 7.61 -26.22
CA GLY A 312 9.16 6.65 -27.22
C GLY A 312 9.81 5.27 -27.10
N GLU A 313 9.77 4.51 -28.20
CA GLU A 313 10.15 3.10 -28.25
C GLU A 313 11.67 2.92 -28.39
N TRP A 314 12.24 2.05 -27.55
CA TRP A 314 13.65 1.67 -27.48
C TRP A 314 13.82 0.16 -27.60
N ASP A 315 14.85 -0.24 -28.34
CA ASP A 315 15.24 -1.63 -28.57
C ASP A 315 16.48 -1.99 -27.74
N VAL A 316 16.46 -3.19 -27.14
CA VAL A 316 17.60 -3.84 -26.49
C VAL A 316 18.04 -5.05 -27.30
N ASP A 317 19.28 -5.00 -27.80
CA ASP A 317 19.87 -6.05 -28.63
C ASP A 317 21.12 -6.67 -27.98
N GLY A 318 21.24 -7.98 -28.08
CA GLY A 318 22.44 -8.72 -27.71
C GLY A 318 23.56 -8.62 -28.75
N VAL A 319 24.66 -7.92 -28.46
CA VAL A 319 25.74 -7.69 -29.43
C VAL A 319 26.84 -8.75 -29.36
N SER A 320 27.35 -9.03 -28.16
CA SER A 320 28.36 -10.08 -28.00
C SER A 320 28.43 -10.60 -26.57
N ILE A 321 28.74 -11.88 -26.44
CA ILE A 321 29.00 -12.53 -25.15
C ILE A 321 30.39 -13.17 -25.17
N ARG A 322 31.13 -13.01 -24.06
CA ARG A 322 32.40 -13.72 -23.86
C ARG A 322 32.37 -14.53 -22.58
N PHE A 323 32.66 -15.81 -22.74
CA PHE A 323 32.75 -16.76 -21.65
C PHE A 323 34.04 -17.59 -21.71
N PHE A 324 34.38 -18.21 -20.60
CA PHE A 324 35.49 -19.14 -20.43
C PHE A 324 34.96 -20.53 -20.11
N ASP A 325 35.57 -21.57 -20.68
CA ASP A 325 35.31 -22.96 -20.33
C ASP A 325 36.25 -23.48 -19.22
N ALA A 326 36.11 -24.77 -18.87
CA ALA A 326 36.99 -25.50 -17.95
C ALA A 326 38.48 -25.40 -18.24
N ASP A 327 38.84 -25.39 -19.52
CA ASP A 327 40.23 -25.32 -19.97
C ASP A 327 40.76 -23.87 -19.98
N GLY A 328 39.93 -22.90 -19.58
CA GLY A 328 40.23 -21.47 -19.59
C GLY A 328 40.30 -20.90 -21.01
N VAL A 329 39.69 -21.58 -21.98
CA VAL A 329 39.57 -21.08 -23.35
C VAL A 329 38.49 -20.01 -23.38
N ALA A 330 38.89 -18.79 -23.77
CA ALA A 330 37.95 -17.71 -23.99
C ALA A 330 37.26 -17.89 -25.36
N THR A 331 35.94 -18.05 -25.34
CA THR A 331 35.10 -17.98 -26.53
C THR A 331 34.40 -16.63 -26.55
N THR A 332 34.31 -16.01 -27.73
CA THR A 332 33.53 -14.79 -27.93
C THR A 332 32.62 -15.07 -29.11
N GLU A 333 31.32 -15.08 -28.85
CA GLU A 333 30.32 -15.10 -29.90
C GLU A 333 30.03 -13.64 -30.27
N ASP A 334 30.34 -13.28 -31.52
CA ASP A 334 30.12 -11.96 -32.10
C ASP A 334 29.40 -12.06 -33.46
N GLY A 335 28.39 -11.21 -33.70
CA GLY A 335 27.56 -11.29 -34.89
C GLY A 335 26.28 -10.46 -34.77
N ALA A 336 25.55 -10.27 -35.88
CA ALA A 336 24.30 -9.52 -35.89
C ALA A 336 23.14 -10.38 -35.40
N PRO A 337 22.37 -9.87 -34.42
CA PRO A 337 22.66 -9.99 -32.98
C PRO A 337 23.00 -11.45 -32.60
N VAL A 338 23.43 -11.72 -31.38
CA VAL A 338 23.76 -13.10 -30.93
C VAL A 338 22.54 -14.05 -31.11
N THR A 339 21.33 -13.48 -31.30
CA THR A 339 20.11 -14.03 -31.93
C THR A 339 19.43 -13.02 -32.88
N ASP A 340 18.36 -13.40 -33.60
CA ASP A 340 17.51 -12.45 -34.36
C ASP A 340 16.46 -11.77 -33.45
N ASP A 341 16.57 -11.94 -32.12
CA ASP A 341 15.61 -11.48 -31.12
C ASP A 341 16.07 -10.12 -30.54
N THR A 342 15.10 -9.25 -30.31
CA THR A 342 15.25 -7.88 -29.83
C THR A 342 14.13 -7.67 -28.83
N ALA A 343 14.47 -7.15 -27.64
CA ALA A 343 13.48 -6.69 -26.68
C ALA A 343 13.13 -5.25 -26.96
N THR A 344 11.88 -4.85 -26.74
CA THR A 344 11.39 -3.50 -26.98
C THR A 344 10.62 -3.00 -25.77
N PHE A 345 10.89 -1.74 -25.39
CA PHE A 345 10.16 -1.03 -24.33
C PHE A 345 9.88 0.41 -24.76
N ASN A 346 8.96 1.09 -24.12
CA ASN A 346 8.50 2.44 -24.43
C ASN A 346 8.70 3.34 -23.21
N ILE A 347 9.35 4.48 -23.40
CA ILE A 347 9.56 5.49 -22.36
C ILE A 347 8.49 6.57 -22.50
N GLU A 348 7.71 6.76 -21.44
CA GLU A 348 6.65 7.75 -21.35
C GLU A 348 7.08 8.96 -20.50
N GLU A 349 6.35 10.08 -20.65
CA GLU A 349 6.49 11.23 -19.77
C GLU A 349 6.04 10.82 -18.36
N ILE A 350 6.68 11.34 -17.32
CA ILE A 350 6.39 10.94 -15.94
C ILE A 350 4.93 11.26 -15.59
N GLY A 351 4.22 10.31 -14.99
CA GLY A 351 2.78 10.45 -14.70
C GLY A 351 1.88 10.46 -15.94
N THR A 352 2.35 9.96 -17.09
CA THR A 352 1.46 9.66 -18.22
C THR A 352 0.45 8.60 -17.77
N GLY A 353 -0.83 8.86 -18.01
CA GLY A 353 -1.89 7.92 -17.61
C GLY A 353 -2.48 8.18 -16.22
N ASP A 354 -1.90 9.11 -15.44
CA ASP A 354 -2.50 9.51 -14.18
C ASP A 354 -3.88 10.16 -14.41
N GLU A 355 -4.92 9.59 -13.81
CA GLU A 355 -6.31 10.06 -13.94
C GLU A 355 -7.00 10.07 -12.59
N LEU A 356 -7.67 11.20 -12.30
CA LEU A 356 -8.55 11.32 -11.14
C LEU A 356 -9.96 11.64 -11.59
N VAL A 357 -10.94 10.83 -11.20
CA VAL A 357 -12.35 11.01 -11.57
C VAL A 357 -13.18 11.36 -10.34
N MET A 358 -14.00 12.42 -10.46
CA MET A 358 -14.95 12.79 -9.42
C MET A 358 -16.30 12.10 -9.62
N GLU A 359 -16.76 11.40 -8.58
CA GLU A 359 -17.99 10.60 -8.55
C GLU A 359 -18.97 11.01 -7.44
N SER A 360 -20.21 10.53 -7.53
CA SER A 360 -21.20 10.73 -6.47
C SER A 360 -21.01 9.68 -5.38
N SER A 361 -20.96 10.10 -4.11
CA SER A 361 -20.84 9.19 -2.98
C SER A 361 -22.18 8.76 -2.41
N ASP A 362 -22.27 7.51 -1.96
CA ASP A 362 -23.39 7.01 -1.13
C ASP A 362 -23.42 7.70 0.25
N SER A 363 -22.31 8.30 0.68
CA SER A 363 -22.23 9.10 1.91
C SER A 363 -22.82 10.51 1.75
N ASN A 364 -23.21 10.91 0.53
CA ASN A 364 -23.78 12.22 0.29
C ASN A 364 -25.20 12.30 0.90
N PRO A 365 -25.42 13.09 1.95
CA PRO A 365 -26.67 13.08 2.68
C PRO A 365 -27.85 13.43 1.79
N ASP A 366 -28.94 12.69 1.94
CA ASP A 366 -30.24 13.04 1.37
C ASP A 366 -30.76 14.39 1.88
N ALA A 367 -31.78 14.94 1.20
CA ALA A 367 -32.38 16.20 1.63
C ALA A 367 -33.14 15.99 2.95
N ARG A 368 -32.60 16.50 4.06
CA ARG A 368 -33.17 16.29 5.40
C ARG A 368 -33.35 17.56 6.19
N THR A 369 -33.95 17.43 7.36
CA THR A 369 -33.91 18.48 8.39
C THR A 369 -32.77 18.18 9.36
N ILE A 370 -31.84 19.12 9.50
CA ILE A 370 -30.78 19.09 10.50
C ILE A 370 -31.32 19.76 11.78
N ALA A 371 -31.29 19.01 12.87
CA ALA A 371 -31.62 19.49 14.20
C ALA A 371 -30.45 20.27 14.81
N LEU A 372 -30.65 21.56 15.08
CA LEU A 372 -29.68 22.43 15.73
C LEU A 372 -30.08 22.73 17.18
N ASP A 373 -29.11 23.05 18.02
CA ASP A 373 -29.33 23.40 19.42
C ASP A 373 -29.45 24.93 19.59
N GLU A 374 -30.30 25.39 20.51
CA GLU A 374 -30.51 26.83 20.79
C GLU A 374 -29.40 27.47 21.66
N ASP A 375 -28.57 26.63 22.28
CA ASP A 375 -27.56 27.02 23.27
C ASP A 375 -26.15 26.50 22.93
N ASN A 376 -26.01 25.59 21.95
CA ASN A 376 -24.76 24.93 21.61
C ASN A 376 -24.56 24.78 20.10
N ASN A 377 -23.30 24.80 19.69
CA ASN A 377 -22.91 24.47 18.33
C ASN A 377 -23.16 22.99 18.01
N THR A 378 -23.54 22.72 16.77
CA THR A 378 -23.83 21.38 16.27
C THR A 378 -23.08 21.15 14.97
N GLU A 379 -22.36 20.03 14.85
CA GLU A 379 -21.60 19.71 13.66
C GLU A 379 -22.23 18.56 12.89
N GLU A 380 -22.44 18.78 11.59
CA GLU A 380 -23.22 17.87 10.75
C GLU A 380 -22.61 17.75 9.35
N ILE A 381 -22.79 16.56 8.75
CA ILE A 381 -22.41 16.30 7.36
C ILE A 381 -23.44 16.98 6.45
N ILE A 382 -22.96 17.80 5.51
CA ILE A 382 -23.83 18.50 4.56
C ILE A 382 -23.64 18.06 3.10
N PHE A 383 -22.50 17.42 2.79
CA PHE A 383 -22.17 17.00 1.44
C PHE A 383 -21.07 15.93 1.43
N ALA A 384 -21.08 15.05 0.44
CA ALA A 384 -19.96 14.14 0.18
C ALA A 384 -19.87 13.79 -1.32
N PHE A 385 -18.66 13.47 -1.76
CA PHE A 385 -18.36 13.00 -3.12
C PHE A 385 -17.16 12.05 -3.07
N ASP A 386 -16.98 11.25 -4.11
CA ASP A 386 -15.87 10.31 -4.19
C ASP A 386 -14.85 10.82 -5.22
N LEU A 387 -13.56 10.58 -4.96
CA LEU A 387 -12.44 10.77 -5.88
C LEU A 387 -11.84 9.40 -6.16
N SER A 388 -11.76 9.03 -7.43
CA SER A 388 -11.38 7.70 -7.88
C SER A 388 -10.16 7.78 -8.80
N ALA A 389 -9.11 7.04 -8.44
CA ALA A 389 -7.93 6.77 -9.26
C ALA A 389 -7.98 5.34 -9.83
N GLU A 390 -9.20 4.79 -10.04
CA GLU A 390 -9.37 3.41 -10.53
C GLU A 390 -8.82 3.18 -11.95
N ASP A 391 -8.83 4.22 -12.77
CA ASP A 391 -8.32 4.22 -14.15
C ASP A 391 -6.95 4.93 -14.26
N SER A 392 -6.31 5.26 -13.13
CA SER A 392 -4.99 5.88 -13.07
C SER A 392 -3.90 4.83 -13.24
N ASP A 393 -2.84 5.16 -13.98
CA ASP A 393 -1.66 4.28 -14.11
C ASP A 393 -0.67 4.46 -12.93
N GLY A 394 -0.79 5.56 -12.16
CA GLY A 394 -0.01 5.82 -10.94
C GLY A 394 -0.81 6.41 -9.78
N ASP A 395 -0.12 6.60 -8.65
CA ASP A 395 -0.64 7.22 -7.42
C ASP A 395 -0.89 8.73 -7.64
N VAL A 396 -2.00 9.23 -7.11
CA VAL A 396 -2.43 10.64 -7.25
C VAL A 396 -2.31 11.37 -5.92
N VAL A 397 -1.61 12.50 -5.91
CA VAL A 397 -1.46 13.38 -4.75
C VAL A 397 -2.46 14.52 -4.84
N LEU A 398 -3.14 14.80 -3.73
CA LEU A 398 -3.93 16.02 -3.58
C LEU A 398 -2.99 17.16 -3.14
N ASP A 399 -2.56 17.99 -4.10
CA ASP A 399 -1.50 18.99 -3.90
C ASP A 399 -1.98 20.19 -3.08
N ASN A 400 -2.73 21.13 -3.68
CA ASN A 400 -2.97 22.42 -3.05
C ASN A 400 -4.33 22.58 -2.36
N LEU A 401 -5.42 22.39 -3.10
CA LEU A 401 -6.71 22.93 -2.67
C LEU A 401 -7.89 22.12 -3.17
N ILE A 402 -8.77 21.77 -2.24
CA ILE A 402 -10.16 21.43 -2.56
C ILE A 402 -11.01 22.65 -2.25
N SER A 403 -11.72 23.17 -3.24
CA SER A 403 -12.66 24.29 -3.07
C SER A 403 -14.11 23.80 -3.19
N ILE A 404 -14.95 24.08 -2.20
CA ILE A 404 -16.37 23.68 -2.24
C ILE A 404 -17.26 24.92 -2.16
N ASP A 405 -18.15 25.08 -3.13
CA ASP A 405 -19.14 26.14 -3.13
C ASP A 405 -20.29 25.81 -2.17
N VAL A 406 -20.63 26.73 -1.27
CA VAL A 406 -21.71 26.60 -0.30
C VAL A 406 -22.69 27.76 -0.46
N VAL A 407 -23.98 27.45 -0.49
CA VAL A 407 -25.08 28.41 -0.56
C VAL A 407 -26.01 28.22 0.62
N VAL A 408 -26.30 29.31 1.33
CA VAL A 408 -27.31 29.37 2.39
C VAL A 408 -28.48 30.25 1.95
N ALA A 409 -29.70 29.86 2.28
CA ALA A 409 -30.87 30.70 2.13
C ALA A 409 -31.56 30.87 3.49
N THR A 410 -31.70 32.12 3.93
CA THR A 410 -32.33 32.45 5.21
C THR A 410 -33.81 32.75 5.05
N THR A 411 -34.59 32.42 6.07
CA THR A 411 -36.04 32.77 6.13
C THR A 411 -36.25 34.22 6.56
N ALA A 412 -35.33 34.78 7.35
CA ALA A 412 -35.19 36.22 7.54
C ALA A 412 -34.62 36.87 6.27
N ALA A 413 -35.33 37.85 5.71
CA ALA A 413 -34.88 38.63 4.54
C ALA A 413 -34.47 40.05 4.97
N SER A 414 -33.55 40.15 5.93
CA SER A 414 -33.06 41.40 6.50
C SER A 414 -31.71 41.80 5.91
N VAL A 415 -31.24 43.01 6.23
CA VAL A 415 -29.93 43.50 5.80
C VAL A 415 -28.92 43.09 6.87
N GLY A 416 -28.03 42.15 6.56
CA GLY A 416 -27.04 41.58 7.47
C GLY A 416 -27.16 40.08 7.70
N ASP A 417 -27.94 39.38 6.87
CA ASP A 417 -27.99 37.91 6.86
C ASP A 417 -26.74 37.43 6.10
N ASP A 418 -25.79 36.93 6.86
CA ASP A 418 -24.50 36.42 6.43
C ASP A 418 -24.40 34.97 6.92
N MET A 419 -23.69 34.11 6.19
CA MET A 419 -23.57 32.69 6.52
C MET A 419 -22.95 32.48 7.91
N ASP A 420 -22.11 33.43 8.36
CA ASP A 420 -21.50 33.49 9.70
C ASP A 420 -22.53 33.52 10.85
N ASN A 421 -23.80 33.85 10.57
CA ASN A 421 -24.86 33.80 11.58
C ASN A 421 -25.31 32.37 11.88
N LEU A 422 -25.05 31.43 10.96
CA LEU A 422 -25.51 30.04 11.03
C LEU A 422 -24.37 29.04 11.09
N VAL A 423 -23.28 29.30 10.36
CA VAL A 423 -22.13 28.41 10.27
C VAL A 423 -20.92 29.12 10.84
N LYS A 424 -20.23 28.45 11.75
CA LYS A 424 -19.01 28.93 12.37
C LYS A 424 -17.78 28.59 11.55
N ASP A 425 -17.72 27.36 11.06
CA ASP A 425 -16.58 26.83 10.32
C ASP A 425 -16.97 25.60 9.49
N PHE A 426 -16.07 25.19 8.61
CA PHE A 426 -16.19 23.95 7.84
C PHE A 426 -14.92 23.12 7.99
N ARG A 427 -15.07 21.80 7.86
CA ARG A 427 -13.95 20.88 7.65
C ARG A 427 -14.32 19.80 6.66
N ILE A 428 -13.34 19.22 6.00
CA ILE A 428 -13.51 17.97 5.26
C ILE A 428 -12.83 16.82 5.97
N GLU A 429 -13.32 15.61 5.71
CA GLU A 429 -12.67 14.35 6.09
C GLU A 429 -12.43 13.52 4.84
N ILE A 430 -11.19 13.01 4.68
CA ILE A 430 -10.78 12.12 3.59
C ILE A 430 -10.13 10.90 4.25
N ASP A 431 -10.73 9.72 4.06
CA ASP A 431 -10.33 8.45 4.71
C ASP A 431 -9.99 8.54 6.22
N GLY A 432 -10.76 9.34 6.96
CA GLY A 432 -10.58 9.55 8.40
C GLY A 432 -9.54 10.59 8.81
N GLU A 433 -8.87 11.23 7.85
CA GLU A 433 -8.02 12.41 8.08
C GLU A 433 -8.84 13.68 7.91
N SER A 434 -8.70 14.64 8.84
CA SER A 434 -9.51 15.85 8.88
C SER A 434 -8.72 17.09 8.50
N PHE A 435 -9.28 17.91 7.60
CA PHE A 435 -8.72 19.16 7.12
C PHE A 435 -9.71 20.30 7.39
N ASP A 436 -9.30 21.24 8.26
CA ASP A 436 -10.10 22.44 8.55
C ASP A 436 -10.02 23.43 7.38
N ALA A 437 -11.05 24.26 7.18
CA ALA A 437 -11.02 25.30 6.14
C ALA A 437 -9.86 26.30 6.36
N GLU A 438 -9.09 26.60 5.31
CA GLU A 438 -7.99 27.58 5.31
C GLU A 438 -8.49 28.97 5.70
N SER A 439 -9.63 29.36 5.12
CA SER A 439 -10.22 30.67 5.27
C SER A 439 -11.71 30.65 4.93
N TYR A 440 -12.54 30.73 5.96
CA TYR A 440 -13.97 31.01 5.83
C TYR A 440 -14.25 32.52 6.01
N ASP A 441 -14.82 33.17 4.98
CA ASP A 441 -15.42 34.51 5.07
C ASP A 441 -16.90 34.38 4.68
N GLY A 442 -17.76 34.15 5.66
CA GLY A 442 -19.20 33.99 5.45
C GLY A 442 -19.94 35.29 5.18
N THR A 443 -19.27 36.35 4.71
CA THR A 443 -19.94 37.59 4.30
C THR A 443 -20.80 37.35 3.06
N GLY A 444 -22.11 37.32 3.25
CA GLY A 444 -23.10 36.95 2.26
C GLY A 444 -23.67 35.54 2.45
N LEU A 445 -24.46 35.12 1.47
CA LEU A 445 -25.21 33.86 1.49
C LEU A 445 -24.62 32.79 0.55
N THR A 446 -23.43 33.06 0.01
CA THR A 446 -22.70 32.16 -0.87
C THR A 446 -21.22 32.35 -0.63
N ALA A 447 -20.48 31.27 -0.45
CA ALA A 447 -19.04 31.28 -0.30
C ALA A 447 -18.42 30.08 -1.01
N THR A 448 -17.17 30.23 -1.44
CA THR A 448 -16.30 29.12 -1.84
C THR A 448 -15.39 28.84 -0.66
N ILE A 449 -15.39 27.60 -0.17
CA ILE A 449 -14.64 27.18 1.01
C ILE A 449 -13.41 26.42 0.54
N ASP A 450 -12.26 26.95 0.90
CA ASP A 450 -10.94 26.44 0.50
C ASP A 450 -10.39 25.54 1.62
N PHE A 451 -10.02 24.31 1.29
CA PHE A 451 -9.35 23.35 2.17
C PHE A 451 -7.95 23.06 1.65
N ASP A 452 -6.93 23.39 2.45
CA ASP A 452 -5.52 23.09 2.13
C ASP A 452 -5.20 21.67 2.55
N ILE A 453 -4.75 20.88 1.58
CA ILE A 453 -4.39 19.47 1.72
C ILE A 453 -2.87 19.28 1.58
N ASP A 454 -2.09 20.34 1.31
CA ASP A 454 -0.61 20.46 1.10
C ASP A 454 0.15 19.12 0.96
N GLY A 455 -0.14 18.35 -0.09
CA GLY A 455 0.51 17.07 -0.41
C GLY A 455 0.43 16.00 0.69
N ASP A 456 -0.47 16.17 1.67
CA ASP A 456 -0.63 15.29 2.82
C ASP A 456 -1.45 14.03 2.47
N PHE A 457 -2.14 14.00 1.32
CA PHE A 457 -3.02 12.90 0.94
C PHE A 457 -2.70 12.32 -0.43
N VAL A 458 -2.33 11.03 -0.44
CA VAL A 458 -2.09 10.22 -1.64
C VAL A 458 -3.23 9.23 -1.81
N ILE A 459 -3.84 9.22 -3.00
CA ILE A 459 -4.82 8.23 -3.45
C ILE A 459 -4.04 7.19 -4.26
N GLY A 460 -4.00 5.96 -3.79
CA GLY A 460 -3.26 4.91 -4.48
C GLY A 460 -3.88 4.55 -5.84
N GLU A 461 -3.06 4.05 -6.75
CA GLU A 461 -3.50 3.43 -8.00
C GLU A 461 -4.62 2.40 -7.73
N GLY A 462 -5.73 2.49 -8.46
CA GLY A 462 -6.86 1.58 -8.28
C GLY A 462 -7.76 1.88 -7.07
N GLU A 463 -7.52 2.98 -6.33
CA GLU A 463 -8.29 3.32 -5.13
C GLU A 463 -9.39 4.37 -5.37
N THR A 464 -10.34 4.41 -4.44
CA THR A 464 -11.38 5.44 -4.38
C THR A 464 -11.54 5.91 -2.95
N VAL A 465 -11.53 7.22 -2.75
CA VAL A 465 -11.68 7.86 -1.44
C VAL A 465 -12.92 8.74 -1.41
N THR A 466 -13.59 8.74 -0.26
CA THR A 466 -14.75 9.62 -0.03
C THR A 466 -14.29 10.89 0.67
N VAL A 467 -14.64 12.04 0.10
CA VAL A 467 -14.49 13.36 0.73
C VAL A 467 -15.82 13.73 1.37
N VAL A 468 -15.83 13.95 2.69
CA VAL A 468 -17.03 14.30 3.47
C VAL A 468 -16.91 15.71 4.02
N LEU A 469 -17.82 16.60 3.64
CA LEU A 469 -17.90 17.98 4.13
C LEU A 469 -18.79 18.09 5.37
N TYR A 470 -18.21 18.60 6.45
CA TYR A 470 -18.88 18.95 7.69
C TYR A 470 -19.03 20.46 7.83
N ALA A 471 -20.16 20.89 8.37
CA ALA A 471 -20.39 22.27 8.80
C ALA A 471 -20.57 22.30 10.33
N ASP A 472 -19.82 23.16 11.02
CA ASP A 472 -20.01 23.47 12.44
C ASP A 472 -21.00 24.63 12.55
N PHE A 473 -22.27 24.32 12.84
CA PHE A 473 -23.33 25.31 12.99
C PHE A 473 -23.25 26.01 14.36
N GLU A 474 -23.47 27.32 14.37
CA GLU A 474 -23.65 28.11 15.60
C GLU A 474 -25.01 27.80 16.25
N ASP A 475 -25.22 28.27 17.48
CA ASP A 475 -26.54 28.24 18.10
C ASP A 475 -27.56 29.03 17.27
N MET A 476 -28.69 28.39 16.94
CA MET A 476 -29.65 28.95 15.99
C MET A 476 -30.64 29.91 16.68
N ASP A 477 -30.73 31.14 16.17
CA ASP A 477 -31.75 32.10 16.57
C ASP A 477 -33.12 31.76 15.94
N ALA A 478 -34.22 31.99 16.66
CA ALA A 478 -35.58 31.74 16.18
C ALA A 478 -35.99 32.52 14.89
N VAL A 479 -35.19 33.48 14.44
CA VAL A 479 -35.44 34.18 13.16
C VAL A 479 -34.89 33.43 11.94
N ASP A 480 -33.98 32.49 12.17
CA ASP A 480 -33.32 31.69 11.13
C ASP A 480 -33.92 30.29 11.00
N GLU A 481 -34.97 29.99 11.77
CA GLU A 481 -35.78 28.79 11.67
C GLU A 481 -36.24 28.52 10.23
N GLY A 482 -35.98 27.29 9.76
CA GLY A 482 -36.27 26.84 8.40
C GLY A 482 -35.31 27.36 7.32
N SER A 483 -34.16 27.96 7.70
CA SER A 483 -33.10 28.29 6.75
C SER A 483 -32.57 27.03 6.07
N THR A 484 -31.95 27.17 4.91
CA THR A 484 -31.46 26.02 4.14
C THR A 484 -30.00 26.18 3.74
N ILE A 485 -29.28 25.07 3.62
CA ILE A 485 -27.90 25.01 3.14
C ILE A 485 -27.76 23.96 2.05
N ILE A 486 -26.92 24.21 1.06
CA ILE A 486 -26.55 23.27 0.00
C ILE A 486 -25.10 23.54 -0.40
N ALA A 487 -24.36 22.48 -0.71
CA ALA A 487 -23.00 22.58 -1.22
C ALA A 487 -22.90 21.99 -2.64
N SER A 488 -21.89 22.39 -3.39
CA SER A 488 -21.57 21.88 -4.72
C SER A 488 -20.07 22.00 -4.99
N ILE A 489 -19.56 21.16 -5.88
CA ILE A 489 -18.17 21.21 -6.32
C ILE A 489 -18.10 20.94 -7.83
N ASP A 490 -17.27 21.73 -8.51
CA ASP A 490 -16.91 21.55 -9.91
C ASP A 490 -15.56 20.84 -10.02
N THR A 491 -15.30 20.12 -11.11
CA THR A 491 -14.07 19.32 -11.22
C THR A 491 -12.79 20.17 -11.28
N ASP A 492 -12.88 21.44 -11.68
CA ASP A 492 -11.74 22.39 -11.67
C ASP A 492 -11.43 22.97 -10.28
N GLN A 493 -12.19 22.58 -9.26
CA GLN A 493 -11.99 22.97 -7.86
C GLN A 493 -11.22 21.93 -7.03
N VAL A 494 -10.76 20.85 -7.65
CA VAL A 494 -9.86 19.87 -7.05
C VAL A 494 -8.52 19.98 -7.74
N ASP A 495 -7.49 20.31 -6.98
CA ASP A 495 -6.10 20.30 -7.45
C ASP A 495 -5.45 18.95 -7.10
N ALA A 496 -4.86 18.30 -8.10
CA ALA A 496 -4.23 17.00 -7.96
C ALA A 496 -3.03 16.90 -8.91
N GLU A 497 -2.02 16.13 -8.51
CA GLU A 497 -0.82 15.86 -9.29
C GLU A 497 -0.42 14.39 -9.18
N GLY A 498 0.37 13.89 -10.12
CA GLY A 498 0.96 12.54 -9.98
C GLY A 498 2.06 12.54 -8.92
N ASP A 499 2.14 11.52 -8.07
CA ASP A 499 3.10 11.47 -6.95
C ASP A 499 4.56 11.54 -7.43
N ASN A 500 4.85 10.86 -8.55
CA ASN A 500 6.20 10.82 -9.11
C ASN A 500 6.48 12.04 -10.00
N SER A 501 5.47 12.52 -10.73
CA SER A 501 5.61 13.59 -11.73
C SER A 501 5.63 14.99 -11.13
N GLY A 502 4.80 15.25 -10.12
CA GLY A 502 4.44 16.60 -9.68
C GLY A 502 3.75 17.42 -10.78
N GLU A 503 3.23 16.75 -11.81
CA GLU A 503 2.49 17.38 -12.91
C GLU A 503 1.00 17.39 -12.59
N THR A 504 0.35 18.52 -12.85
CA THR A 504 -1.07 18.72 -12.53
C THR A 504 -1.96 17.78 -13.37
N ILE A 505 -2.74 16.95 -12.70
CA ILE A 505 -3.75 16.08 -13.29
C ILE A 505 -5.04 16.87 -13.51
N THR A 506 -5.69 16.65 -14.66
CA THR A 506 -7.04 17.19 -14.88
C THR A 506 -8.07 16.26 -14.29
N VAL A 507 -8.82 16.71 -13.27
CA VAL A 507 -9.89 15.91 -12.68
C VAL A 507 -11.06 15.74 -13.65
N GLY A 508 -11.36 14.47 -13.98
CA GLY A 508 -12.45 14.03 -14.83
C GLY A 508 -13.80 13.92 -14.11
N GLY A 509 -14.83 13.50 -14.86
CA GLY A 509 -16.18 13.28 -14.31
C GLY A 509 -17.17 14.40 -14.61
N SER A 510 -18.01 14.74 -13.63
CA SER A 510 -19.05 15.77 -13.77
C SER A 510 -19.27 16.48 -12.44
N ASP A 511 -19.61 17.77 -12.52
CA ASP A 511 -19.95 18.63 -11.38
C ASP A 511 -20.93 17.93 -10.43
N ARG A 512 -20.64 18.01 -9.13
CA ARG A 512 -21.42 17.35 -8.08
C ARG A 512 -22.16 18.39 -7.28
N ASN A 513 -23.46 18.15 -7.11
CA ASN A 513 -24.34 18.99 -6.32
C ASN A 513 -24.83 18.19 -5.12
N GLY A 514 -24.75 18.79 -3.94
CA GLY A 514 -25.39 18.29 -2.73
C GLY A 514 -26.90 18.41 -2.81
N LYS A 515 -27.56 17.94 -1.76
CA LYS A 515 -29.01 18.05 -1.60
C LYS A 515 -29.31 19.15 -0.60
N LEU A 516 -30.51 19.74 -0.72
CA LEU A 516 -30.91 20.87 0.10
C LEU A 516 -31.19 20.39 1.53
N GLN A 517 -30.44 20.92 2.50
CA GLN A 517 -30.65 20.66 3.92
C GLN A 517 -31.45 21.80 4.54
N THR A 518 -32.43 21.47 5.40
CA THR A 518 -33.22 22.46 6.15
C THR A 518 -32.74 22.49 7.60
N LEU A 519 -32.58 23.67 8.19
CA LEU A 519 -32.05 23.87 9.52
C LEU A 519 -33.19 24.29 10.47
N ARG A 520 -33.33 23.61 11.60
CA ARG A 520 -34.35 23.91 12.63
C ARG A 520 -33.85 23.58 14.03
N THR A 521 -34.32 24.29 15.05
CA THR A 521 -34.14 23.92 16.47
C THR A 521 -35.23 22.99 16.96
N THR A 522 -36.40 23.01 16.31
CA THR A 522 -37.53 22.11 16.61
C THR A 522 -38.09 21.50 15.34
N GLY A 523 -38.32 20.19 15.33
CA GLY A 523 -38.84 19.52 14.16
C GLY A 523 -38.95 18.01 14.25
N LEU A 524 -39.25 17.42 13.10
CA LEU A 524 -39.47 15.99 12.97
C LEU A 524 -38.40 15.39 12.05
N GLU A 525 -37.68 14.41 12.56
CA GLU A 525 -36.81 13.53 11.78
C GLU A 525 -37.61 12.30 11.34
N LEU A 526 -37.49 11.90 10.07
CA LEU A 526 -38.09 10.67 9.57
C LEU A 526 -36.99 9.60 9.51
N GLY A 527 -37.22 8.49 10.21
CA GLY A 527 -36.37 7.31 10.20
C GLY A 527 -36.92 6.21 9.29
N SER A 528 -36.06 5.27 8.91
CA SER A 528 -36.43 4.11 8.11
C SER A 528 -37.33 3.12 8.87
N GLU A 529 -37.75 2.04 8.18
CA GLU A 529 -38.58 1.00 8.77
C GLU A 529 -37.92 0.39 10.03
N PRO A 530 -38.66 0.22 11.14
CA PRO A 530 -38.10 -0.37 12.35
C PRO A 530 -37.53 -1.77 12.09
N THR A 531 -36.34 -2.04 12.62
CA THR A 531 -35.59 -3.30 12.41
C THR A 531 -36.16 -4.53 13.12
N ASP A 532 -37.39 -4.46 13.65
CA ASP A 532 -37.99 -5.53 14.44
C ASP A 532 -38.53 -6.71 13.59
N GLY A 533 -38.50 -6.55 12.26
CA GLY A 533 -38.76 -7.60 11.28
C GLY A 533 -40.23 -7.76 10.88
N THR A 534 -41.08 -6.75 11.07
CA THR A 534 -42.42 -6.67 10.47
C THR A 534 -42.42 -6.21 9.00
N ASP A 535 -41.55 -6.79 8.18
CA ASP A 535 -41.49 -6.56 6.72
C ASP A 535 -42.81 -6.97 6.00
N SER A 536 -43.44 -5.96 5.37
CA SER A 536 -44.29 -5.88 4.16
C SER A 536 -45.40 -6.90 3.80
N THR A 537 -45.70 -7.93 4.61
CA THR A 537 -46.59 -9.02 4.13
C THR A 537 -48.09 -8.73 3.94
N ASP A 538 -48.57 -7.48 4.04
CA ASP A 538 -50.02 -7.15 3.96
C ASP A 538 -50.48 -6.42 2.68
N SER A 539 -49.55 -6.04 1.80
CA SER A 539 -49.88 -5.47 0.50
C SER A 539 -50.45 -6.54 -0.44
N THR A 540 -51.78 -6.59 -0.60
CA THR A 540 -52.43 -7.68 -1.34
C THR A 540 -53.63 -7.23 -2.15
N GLN A 541 -53.90 -7.97 -3.24
CA GLN A 541 -55.17 -7.82 -3.94
C GLN A 541 -56.24 -8.66 -3.23
N VAL A 542 -57.34 -8.01 -2.85
CA VAL A 542 -58.57 -8.69 -2.46
C VAL A 542 -59.47 -8.86 -3.68
N VAL A 543 -59.86 -10.10 -3.98
CA VAL A 543 -60.74 -10.43 -5.11
C VAL A 543 -62.19 -10.44 -4.66
N GLY A 544 -63.00 -9.57 -5.26
CA GLY A 544 -64.42 -9.45 -4.98
C GLY A 544 -65.30 -10.43 -5.77
N GLU A 545 -66.63 -10.29 -5.65
CA GLU A 545 -67.57 -11.15 -6.40
C GLU A 545 -67.58 -10.85 -7.91
N THR A 546 -67.21 -9.61 -8.29
CA THR A 546 -67.00 -9.15 -9.66
C THR A 546 -65.63 -8.47 -9.79
N THR A 547 -65.14 -8.24 -11.02
CA THR A 547 -63.85 -7.57 -11.22
C THR A 547 -63.87 -6.12 -10.72
N ASP A 548 -65.04 -5.46 -10.80
CA ASP A 548 -65.28 -4.11 -10.26
C ASP A 548 -65.22 -4.07 -8.71
N ASP A 549 -65.30 -5.21 -8.03
CA ASP A 549 -65.24 -5.33 -6.56
C ASP A 549 -63.83 -5.64 -6.05
N ASN A 550 -62.83 -5.75 -6.94
CA ASN A 550 -61.45 -5.98 -6.54
C ASN A 550 -60.84 -4.69 -5.97
N TYR A 551 -59.99 -4.84 -4.96
CA TYR A 551 -59.22 -3.73 -4.41
C TYR A 551 -57.85 -4.20 -3.95
N GLY A 552 -56.89 -3.29 -3.84
CA GLY A 552 -55.61 -3.51 -3.19
C GLY A 552 -55.64 -3.00 -1.75
N THR A 553 -55.02 -3.75 -0.85
CA THR A 553 -54.53 -3.26 0.45
C THR A 553 -53.05 -2.94 0.31
N MET A 554 -52.56 -1.90 0.98
CA MET A 554 -51.13 -1.56 1.02
C MET A 554 -50.75 -1.10 2.41
N PHE A 555 -49.54 -1.40 2.85
CA PHE A 555 -49.04 -1.07 4.18
C PHE A 555 -47.62 -0.47 4.11
N LEU A 556 -47.33 0.49 4.98
CA LEU A 556 -46.00 1.06 5.22
C LEU A 556 -45.87 1.34 6.72
N GLU A 557 -44.69 1.08 7.26
CA GLU A 557 -44.30 1.38 8.63
C GLU A 557 -42.95 2.10 8.61
N PHE A 558 -42.79 3.16 9.41
CA PHE A 558 -41.55 3.92 9.51
C PHE A 558 -41.48 4.62 10.87
N GLU A 559 -40.29 5.07 11.27
CA GLU A 559 -40.09 5.80 12.52
C GLU A 559 -40.13 7.32 12.29
N ILE A 560 -40.61 8.05 13.30
CA ILE A 560 -40.44 9.50 13.38
C ILE A 560 -39.90 9.85 14.76
N THR A 561 -38.98 10.82 14.81
CA THR A 561 -38.43 11.33 16.08
C THR A 561 -38.69 12.82 16.15
N ALA A 562 -39.37 13.26 17.21
CA ALA A 562 -39.50 14.69 17.50
C ALA A 562 -38.22 15.17 18.20
N PHE A 563 -37.74 16.36 17.83
CA PHE A 563 -36.58 16.99 18.47
C PHE A 563 -36.89 18.45 18.84
N GLY A 564 -36.18 18.95 19.86
CA GLY A 564 -36.36 20.31 20.38
C GLY A 564 -37.50 20.39 21.40
N ASP A 565 -38.69 20.78 20.94
CA ASP A 565 -39.92 20.88 21.73
C ASP A 565 -40.96 19.79 21.36
N ASP A 566 -42.01 19.67 22.19
CA ASP A 566 -43.15 18.81 21.89
C ASP A 566 -43.83 19.25 20.58
N LEU A 567 -44.29 18.28 19.77
CA LEU A 567 -44.89 18.53 18.47
C LEU A 567 -46.34 18.05 18.36
N TRP A 568 -47.12 18.75 17.56
CA TRP A 568 -48.51 18.39 17.26
C TRP A 568 -48.71 18.08 15.77
N VAL A 569 -48.97 16.82 15.46
CA VAL A 569 -49.23 16.33 14.11
C VAL A 569 -50.74 16.20 13.88
N PRO A 570 -51.37 16.92 12.93
CA PRO A 570 -52.79 16.78 12.66
C PRO A 570 -53.15 15.35 12.23
N ILE A 571 -54.22 14.76 12.77
CA ILE A 571 -54.62 13.37 12.45
C ILE A 571 -55.17 13.18 11.01
N GLU A 572 -55.47 14.27 10.31
CA GLU A 572 -56.04 14.21 8.97
C GLU A 572 -54.94 13.93 7.93
N ALA A 573 -55.26 13.12 6.93
CA ALA A 573 -54.38 12.82 5.79
C ALA A 573 -54.95 13.39 4.49
N ALA A 574 -54.07 13.87 3.60
CA ALA A 574 -54.44 14.36 2.28
C ALA A 574 -53.59 13.76 1.16
N THR A 575 -54.23 13.55 0.01
CA THR A 575 -53.50 13.28 -1.22
C THR A 575 -52.75 14.54 -1.69
N GLU A 576 -51.52 14.37 -2.15
CA GLU A 576 -50.69 15.46 -2.69
C GLU A 576 -51.44 16.30 -3.75
N GLY A 577 -51.36 17.62 -3.61
CA GLY A 577 -52.05 18.57 -4.49
C GLY A 577 -53.55 18.75 -4.18
N ALA A 578 -54.08 18.15 -3.11
CA ALA A 578 -55.35 18.54 -2.54
C ALA A 578 -55.33 20.03 -2.13
N ALA A 579 -56.49 20.69 -2.16
CA ALA A 579 -56.61 22.06 -1.66
C ALA A 579 -56.52 22.16 -0.13
N ASP A 580 -56.33 21.02 0.54
CA ASP A 580 -56.19 20.89 1.98
C ASP A 580 -54.71 20.99 2.33
N THR A 581 -54.35 22.00 3.12
CA THR A 581 -53.01 22.22 3.65
C THR A 581 -52.97 22.00 5.15
N SER A 582 -54.02 21.41 5.74
CA SER A 582 -54.19 21.18 7.18
C SER A 582 -53.93 19.73 7.62
N SER A 583 -53.41 18.89 6.74
CA SER A 583 -53.17 17.47 7.00
C SER A 583 -51.79 17.21 7.60
N GLY A 584 -51.73 16.32 8.59
CA GLY A 584 -50.47 15.85 9.16
C GLY A 584 -49.79 14.79 8.31
N LEU A 585 -50.52 14.06 7.46
CA LEU A 585 -49.93 13.16 6.47
C LEU A 585 -50.28 13.61 5.04
N THR A 586 -49.26 13.85 4.22
CA THR A 586 -49.44 14.00 2.77
C THR A 586 -48.91 12.78 2.04
N TYR A 587 -49.73 12.19 1.16
CA TYR A 587 -49.37 10.96 0.44
C TYR A 587 -49.80 11.01 -1.03
N GLN A 588 -49.31 10.08 -1.84
CA GLN A 588 -49.76 9.89 -3.22
C GLN A 588 -49.94 8.41 -3.57
N ILE A 589 -50.82 8.13 -4.53
CA ILE A 589 -50.97 6.79 -5.13
C ILE A 589 -50.18 6.77 -6.43
N LEU A 590 -49.40 5.72 -6.63
CA LEU A 590 -48.59 5.51 -7.82
C LEU A 590 -49.19 4.40 -8.64
N LYS A 591 -49.11 4.55 -9.96
CA LYS A 591 -49.46 3.51 -10.93
C LYS A 591 -48.27 3.25 -11.83
N ASN A 592 -47.73 2.04 -11.76
CA ASN A 592 -46.50 1.65 -12.45
C ASN A 592 -45.36 2.67 -12.18
N GLY A 593 -45.23 3.10 -10.92
CA GLY A 593 -44.23 4.10 -10.48
C GLY A 593 -44.55 5.56 -10.82
N VAL A 594 -45.74 5.88 -11.34
CA VAL A 594 -46.13 7.26 -11.70
C VAL A 594 -47.33 7.73 -10.89
N ALA A 595 -47.23 8.91 -10.27
CA ALA A 595 -48.29 9.54 -9.50
C ALA A 595 -49.62 9.61 -10.26
N THR A 596 -50.70 9.20 -9.60
CA THR A 596 -52.05 9.25 -10.14
C THR A 596 -53.03 9.81 -9.11
N THR A 597 -53.91 10.71 -9.55
CA THR A 597 -54.88 11.43 -8.69
C THR A 597 -56.33 11.22 -9.14
N THR A 598 -56.57 10.34 -10.12
CA THR A 598 -57.90 10.12 -10.70
C THR A 598 -58.17 8.65 -10.96
N ASN A 599 -59.45 8.27 -11.02
CA ASN A 599 -59.93 6.93 -11.37
C ASN A 599 -59.59 5.85 -10.34
N PHE A 600 -59.61 6.21 -9.05
CA PHE A 600 -59.63 5.27 -7.95
C PHE A 600 -60.45 5.81 -6.78
N VAL A 601 -60.88 4.91 -5.90
CA VAL A 601 -61.36 5.23 -4.54
C VAL A 601 -60.38 4.57 -3.58
N ALA A 602 -59.85 5.34 -2.63
CA ALA A 602 -58.96 4.86 -1.58
C ALA A 602 -59.56 5.18 -0.21
N VAL A 603 -59.40 4.26 0.74
CA VAL A 603 -59.60 4.49 2.17
C VAL A 603 -58.24 4.31 2.80
N LEU A 604 -57.76 5.35 3.49
CA LEU A 604 -56.50 5.35 4.20
C LEU A 604 -56.80 5.40 5.70
N ASP A 605 -56.05 4.60 6.45
CA ASP A 605 -56.00 4.57 7.90
C ASP A 605 -54.54 4.74 8.28
N TRP A 606 -54.24 5.65 9.20
CA TRP A 606 -52.87 5.86 9.67
C TRP A 606 -52.87 6.27 11.13
N ASP A 607 -51.83 5.86 11.83
CA ASP A 607 -51.68 6.03 13.27
C ASP A 607 -50.21 6.30 13.63
N ILE A 608 -50.00 6.98 14.74
CA ILE A 608 -48.68 7.17 15.34
C ILE A 608 -48.69 6.41 16.67
N GLU A 609 -48.11 5.22 16.66
CA GLU A 609 -48.19 4.30 17.78
C GLU A 609 -47.54 4.89 19.04
N GLY A 610 -48.34 5.03 20.10
CA GLY A 610 -47.87 5.51 21.39
C GLY A 610 -47.99 7.01 21.60
N ALA A 611 -48.33 7.80 20.56
CA ALA A 611 -48.62 9.21 20.70
C ALA A 611 -49.98 9.44 21.40
N ASP A 612 -50.07 10.49 22.22
CA ASP A 612 -51.32 10.88 22.84
C ASP A 612 -52.20 11.66 21.85
N GLU A 613 -53.45 11.22 21.67
CA GLU A 613 -54.42 11.93 20.82
C GLU A 613 -55.20 12.97 21.64
N ASP A 614 -55.06 14.26 21.31
CA ASP A 614 -55.95 15.31 21.80
C ASP A 614 -56.40 16.26 20.69
N ASN A 615 -57.68 16.63 20.74
CA ASN A 615 -58.32 17.64 19.88
C ASN A 615 -58.02 17.55 18.35
N GLY A 616 -57.73 16.35 17.83
CA GLY A 616 -57.43 16.14 16.41
C GLY A 616 -55.95 16.17 16.05
N TYR A 617 -55.07 15.97 17.03
CA TYR A 617 -53.62 15.91 16.87
C TYR A 617 -53.05 14.72 17.61
N TYR A 618 -51.95 14.19 17.08
CA TYR A 618 -50.99 13.37 17.82
C TYR A 618 -49.99 14.32 18.50
N GLU A 619 -49.87 14.24 19.82
CA GLU A 619 -48.83 14.91 20.62
C GLU A 619 -47.61 13.99 20.68
N LEU A 620 -46.47 14.50 20.19
CA LEU A 620 -45.17 13.83 20.23
C LEU A 620 -44.31 14.54 21.27
N GLU A 621 -43.91 13.83 22.33
CA GLU A 621 -42.99 14.37 23.32
C GLU A 621 -41.60 14.59 22.69
N ALA A 622 -40.93 15.68 23.07
CA ALA A 622 -39.59 15.98 22.59
C ALA A 622 -38.61 14.83 22.88
N ASP A 623 -37.71 14.57 21.92
CA ASP A 623 -36.69 13.52 21.94
C ASP A 623 -37.25 12.07 22.01
N GLU A 624 -38.54 11.89 21.75
CA GLU A 624 -39.16 10.56 21.65
C GLU A 624 -39.34 10.11 20.18
N THR A 625 -39.07 8.82 19.96
CA THR A 625 -39.30 8.14 18.68
C THR A 625 -40.62 7.38 18.72
N TYR A 626 -41.41 7.55 17.67
CA TYR A 626 -42.71 6.91 17.49
C TYR A 626 -42.72 6.11 16.19
N THR A 627 -43.52 5.04 16.16
CA THR A 627 -43.75 4.26 14.94
C THR A 627 -44.99 4.77 14.23
N VAL A 628 -44.85 5.15 12.97
CA VAL A 628 -45.97 5.52 12.10
C VAL A 628 -46.41 4.32 11.30
N THR A 629 -47.69 4.00 11.36
CA THR A 629 -48.29 2.96 10.50
C THR A 629 -49.24 3.62 9.51
N VAL A 630 -49.12 3.25 8.24
CA VAL A 630 -49.99 3.76 7.17
C VAL A 630 -50.56 2.59 6.37
N SER A 631 -51.88 2.47 6.37
CA SER A 631 -52.64 1.43 5.69
C SER A 631 -53.60 2.01 4.66
N VAL A 632 -53.46 1.62 3.41
CA VAL A 632 -54.54 1.81 2.42
C VAL A 632 -55.44 0.58 2.47
N GLU A 633 -56.56 0.66 3.20
CA GLU A 633 -57.47 -0.46 3.45
C GLU A 633 -58.24 -0.91 2.19
N SER A 634 -58.52 0.01 1.28
CA SER A 634 -59.24 -0.32 0.05
C SER A 634 -58.92 0.63 -1.10
N LEU A 635 -57.94 0.29 -1.93
CA LEU A 635 -57.70 0.95 -3.21
C LEU A 635 -58.45 0.21 -4.33
N ASN A 636 -59.52 0.78 -4.84
CA ASN A 636 -60.25 0.25 -6.00
C ASN A 636 -60.02 1.16 -7.23
N PRO A 637 -59.11 0.79 -8.15
CA PRO A 637 -58.85 1.54 -9.38
C PRO A 637 -59.77 1.10 -10.54
N GLU A 638 -60.14 2.02 -11.42
CA GLU A 638 -60.94 1.70 -12.64
C GLU A 638 -60.13 1.02 -13.77
N VAL A 639 -58.82 0.86 -13.58
CA VAL A 639 -57.91 0.33 -14.60
C VAL A 639 -56.93 -0.63 -13.95
N THR A 640 -56.79 -1.83 -14.53
CA THR A 640 -55.78 -2.80 -14.10
C THR A 640 -54.36 -2.20 -14.17
N GLY A 641 -53.55 -2.45 -13.15
CA GLY A 641 -52.17 -1.95 -13.08
C GLY A 641 -51.45 -2.42 -11.82
N LEU A 642 -50.17 -2.05 -11.72
CA LEU A 642 -49.40 -2.17 -10.49
C LEU A 642 -49.52 -0.86 -9.73
N TYR A 643 -49.93 -0.91 -8.45
CA TYR A 643 -50.19 0.26 -7.62
C TYR A 643 -49.42 0.18 -6.31
N SER A 644 -48.87 1.30 -5.87
CA SER A 644 -48.26 1.51 -4.56
C SER A 644 -48.78 2.83 -3.99
N PHE A 645 -48.58 3.09 -2.70
CA PHE A 645 -48.69 4.44 -2.14
C PHE A 645 -47.33 4.91 -1.64
N ARG A 646 -47.16 6.23 -1.55
CA ARG A 646 -45.96 6.86 -1.03
C ARG A 646 -46.32 7.98 -0.08
N VAL A 647 -45.64 8.04 1.05
CA VAL A 647 -45.68 9.20 1.95
C VAL A 647 -44.76 10.28 1.40
N ASN A 648 -45.26 11.52 1.31
CA ASN A 648 -44.50 12.64 0.76
C ASN A 648 -44.05 13.63 1.84
N SER A 649 -44.87 13.81 2.89
CA SER A 649 -44.49 14.66 4.01
C SER A 649 -45.36 14.39 5.24
N ILE A 650 -44.79 14.68 6.41
CA ILE A 650 -45.51 14.80 7.68
C ILE A 650 -45.56 16.27 8.08
N GLY A 651 -46.77 16.83 8.20
CA GLY A 651 -47.00 18.19 8.67
C GLY A 651 -47.10 18.23 10.20
N PHE A 652 -46.46 19.19 10.83
CA PHE A 652 -46.45 19.34 12.29
C PHE A 652 -46.53 20.81 12.70
N ASN A 653 -46.74 21.04 14.00
CA ASN A 653 -46.73 22.35 14.65
C ASN A 653 -45.94 22.27 15.96
N ASP A 654 -45.37 23.41 16.36
CA ASP A 654 -44.74 23.71 17.66
C ASP A 654 -45.75 24.10 18.77
N ALA A 655 -47.04 24.15 18.42
CA ALA A 655 -48.15 24.30 19.35
C ALA A 655 -49.41 23.65 18.76
N GLU A 656 -50.43 23.44 19.59
CA GLU A 656 -51.75 22.97 19.14
C GLU A 656 -52.44 24.01 18.18
N ASP A 657 -52.11 23.98 16.88
CA ASP A 657 -52.61 24.88 15.81
C ASP A 657 -53.36 24.14 14.68
N THR A 658 -54.36 24.80 14.10
CA THR A 658 -55.33 24.31 13.09
C THR A 658 -54.78 24.02 11.69
N ALA A 659 -53.56 24.44 11.36
CA ALA A 659 -52.89 24.07 10.11
C ALA A 659 -51.38 23.95 10.39
N PRO A 660 -50.70 22.89 9.90
CA PRO A 660 -49.26 22.71 10.02
C PRO A 660 -48.56 23.94 9.46
N ASP A 661 -47.69 24.54 10.26
CA ASP A 661 -46.81 25.63 9.83
C ASP A 661 -45.46 25.11 9.31
N SER A 662 -45.14 23.86 9.64
CA SER A 662 -43.94 23.15 9.23
C SER A 662 -44.26 21.75 8.70
N GLY A 663 -43.30 21.18 7.99
CA GLY A 663 -43.39 19.81 7.51
C GLY A 663 -42.02 19.21 7.34
N ALA A 664 -41.95 17.90 7.54
CA ALA A 664 -40.79 17.07 7.31
C ALA A 664 -41.06 16.16 6.10
N THR A 665 -40.08 16.06 5.23
CA THR A 665 -40.13 15.27 3.99
C THR A 665 -39.16 14.11 4.09
N PRO A 666 -39.50 12.94 3.53
CA PRO A 666 -38.55 11.84 3.37
C PRO A 666 -37.24 12.25 2.72
N ASP A 667 -36.15 11.76 3.31
CA ASP A 667 -34.79 11.87 2.79
C ASP A 667 -34.65 11.10 1.46
N ASP A 668 -35.03 9.82 1.43
CA ASP A 668 -35.25 9.03 0.21
C ASP A 668 -36.73 8.68 0.06
N ALA A 669 -37.39 9.26 -0.93
CA ALA A 669 -38.80 9.02 -1.23
C ALA A 669 -39.13 7.54 -1.56
N ALA A 670 -38.14 6.71 -1.92
CA ALA A 670 -38.33 5.29 -2.20
C ALA A 670 -38.48 4.46 -0.91
N GLU A 671 -37.84 4.85 0.21
CA GLU A 671 -37.97 4.16 1.50
C GLU A 671 -39.37 4.33 2.11
N TYR A 672 -40.09 5.38 1.71
CA TYR A 672 -41.43 5.70 2.20
C TYR A 672 -42.52 5.35 1.16
N GLU A 673 -42.23 4.36 0.30
CA GLU A 673 -43.16 3.78 -0.67
C GLU A 673 -43.53 2.35 -0.27
N SER A 674 -44.82 2.05 -0.24
CA SER A 674 -45.30 0.68 0.03
C SER A 674 -44.97 -0.28 -1.11
N ASP A 675 -44.89 -1.57 -0.77
CA ASP A 675 -44.88 -2.65 -1.77
C ASP A 675 -45.99 -2.53 -2.83
N ALA A 676 -45.61 -2.76 -4.08
CA ALA A 676 -46.50 -2.57 -5.20
C ALA A 676 -47.45 -3.77 -5.42
N VAL A 677 -48.75 -3.50 -5.47
CA VAL A 677 -49.82 -4.49 -5.62
C VAL A 677 -50.40 -4.48 -7.03
N SER A 678 -50.51 -5.67 -7.63
CA SER A 678 -51.20 -5.84 -8.91
C SER A 678 -52.71 -5.91 -8.70
N ILE A 679 -53.43 -4.85 -9.06
CA ILE A 679 -54.88 -4.77 -8.89
C ILE A 679 -55.54 -4.95 -10.26
N GLN A 680 -56.37 -5.97 -10.38
CA GLN A 680 -57.21 -6.20 -11.57
C GLN A 680 -58.56 -5.52 -11.40
N SER A 681 -58.91 -4.64 -12.33
CA SER A 681 -60.23 -3.99 -12.43
C SER A 681 -61.16 -4.70 -13.39
#